data_AF-A0A970LZA6-F1
#
_entry.id   AF-A0A970LZA6-F1
#
_cell.length_a   1.000
_cell.length_b   1.000
_cell.length_c   1.000
_cell.angle_alpha   90.00
_cell.angle_beta   90.00
_cell.angle_gamma   90.00
#
_symmetry.space_group_name_H-M   'P 1'
#
loop_
_entity.id
_entity.type
_entity.pdbx_description
1 polymer ?
#
loop_
_entity_poly.entity_id
_entity_poly.type
_entity_poly.pdbx_seq_one_letter_code
_entity_poly.pdbx_strand_id
1 'polypeptide(L)'
;MSTLTTLKALLAQRILIIDGAMGTMIQRHQLEEADYRGERFADWAHDLKGNNDLLVLTQPQIIQGIHEAYLDAGADIIETNSFNGTRVSMSDYHMEDLVPEINREAARLAKAACEKYSTPDKPRFVAGVLGPTSRTCSISPNVNDPAFRNITFDALKENYIEAAHALIEGGADILLIETVFDTLNCKAAIFAVKEVFKQLGRELPLMISGTITDASGRTLTGQTAEAFWNSVRHGDLLSIGFNCALGADAMRPHVKTVSDVADVFVSAHPNAGLPNAFGGYDETPEQTAAFLKEFAESGLINITGGCCGTTPDHIRAIYNAVKDIPPRKIPEIKPACRLSGLEPFNIYDDSLFVNVGERTNVTGSKKFLRLIREENFAEALDVARQQVESGAQIIDINMDEGMLDSEGAMVHFLNLVASEPDISRVPIMIDSSKWEIIEAGLKCVQGKAVVNSISLKEGYDEFVEKARLCRQYGAAVIVMAFDEVGQADTAARKREICKRSYDVLVNDVGFPAEDIIFDPNVFAVATGIEEHNNYAVDFIEATGWIKQNLPHAMISGGVSNVSFSFRGNEPVREAIPAVFLYHANQQGMTMGIVNAGQLAIYDDIPKELKDAVEAVILNQNQGETGQDATEKLLEVAEKYRGQAGAQKAEENLEWRNESVEKRLEYALVKGITTFINEDTEEARLKAKRPLDVIEGPLMDGMNVVGDLFGAGKMFLPQVVKSARVMKQAVAWLNPYIEAEKTEGQSKGKVLMATVKGDVHDIGKNIVGVVLGCNGYDIVDLGVMVPAEKILQTAIDEKVDIIGLSGLITPSLDEMVFVAKEMQRKGFNIP
;
A
#
# COMPACT_ATOMS: atom_id res chain seq x y z
N MET A 1 34.61 15.60 0.59
CA MET A 1 33.18 15.37 0.83
C MET A 1 32.84 14.00 0.26
N SER A 2 31.92 13.24 0.88
CA SER A 2 31.45 11.99 0.28
C SER A 2 30.63 12.26 -0.98
N THR A 3 30.53 11.28 -1.89
CA THR A 3 29.68 11.36 -3.09
C THR A 3 28.24 11.76 -2.73
N LEU A 4 27.69 11.16 -1.65
CA LEU A 4 26.36 11.48 -1.14
C LEU A 4 26.21 12.96 -0.77
N THR A 5 27.15 13.52 0.00
CA THR A 5 27.09 14.94 0.39
C THR A 5 27.14 15.85 -0.83
N THR A 6 28.00 15.54 -1.81
CA THR A 6 28.10 16.31 -3.05
C THR A 6 26.81 16.26 -3.85
N LEU A 7 26.22 15.07 -4.04
CA LEU A 7 24.95 14.91 -4.76
C LEU A 7 23.80 15.63 -4.08
N LYS A 8 23.65 15.48 -2.75
CA LYS A 8 22.61 16.21 -1.99
C LYS A 8 22.75 17.72 -2.15
N ALA A 9 23.97 18.25 -2.12
CA ALA A 9 24.23 19.67 -2.32
C ALA A 9 23.86 20.14 -3.73
N LEU A 10 24.21 19.36 -4.76
CA LEU A 10 23.89 19.68 -6.16
C LEU A 10 22.39 19.61 -6.44
N LEU A 11 21.71 18.56 -5.96
CA LEU A 11 20.26 18.36 -6.15
C LEU A 11 19.41 19.43 -5.44
N ALA A 12 19.94 20.04 -4.39
CA ALA A 12 19.33 21.19 -3.73
C ALA A 12 19.53 22.50 -4.51
N GLN A 13 20.53 22.59 -5.39
CA GLN A 13 20.89 23.79 -6.13
C GLN A 13 20.35 23.80 -7.56
N ARG A 14 20.34 22.65 -8.24
CA ARG A 14 19.91 22.52 -9.64
C ARG A 14 19.34 21.14 -9.93
N ILE A 15 18.57 21.05 -11.02
CA ILE A 15 18.12 19.78 -11.56
C ILE A 15 19.32 19.08 -12.21
N LEU A 16 19.59 17.82 -11.82
CA LEU A 16 20.63 17.00 -12.42
C LEU A 16 20.10 16.23 -13.63
N ILE A 17 20.96 16.05 -14.62
CA ILE A 17 20.61 15.33 -15.84
C ILE A 17 21.15 13.89 -15.78
N ILE A 18 20.27 12.89 -15.81
CA ILE A 18 20.64 11.51 -16.11
C ILE A 18 20.64 11.31 -17.64
N ASP A 19 21.38 10.33 -18.15
CA ASP A 19 21.54 10.12 -19.58
C ASP A 19 20.28 9.55 -20.27
N GLY A 20 20.47 9.02 -21.49
CA GLY A 20 19.41 8.49 -22.32
C GLY A 20 19.61 7.00 -22.61
N ALA A 21 18.82 6.45 -23.54
CA ALA A 21 18.86 5.01 -23.83
C ALA A 21 20.20 4.49 -24.40
N MET A 22 20.90 3.67 -23.60
CA MET A 22 22.02 2.85 -24.07
C MET A 22 21.60 1.87 -25.19
N GLY A 23 20.52 1.12 -24.98
CA GLY A 23 20.05 0.10 -25.94
C GLY A 23 19.70 0.67 -27.31
N THR A 24 18.96 1.79 -27.37
CA THR A 24 18.62 2.46 -28.63
C THR A 24 19.86 3.00 -29.36
N MET A 25 20.87 3.46 -28.62
CA MET A 25 22.13 3.91 -29.20
C MET A 25 22.94 2.75 -29.78
N ILE A 26 23.01 1.61 -29.09
CA ILE A 26 23.65 0.38 -29.60
C ILE A 26 22.99 -0.09 -30.91
N GLN A 27 21.65 -0.08 -30.98
CA GLN A 27 20.91 -0.51 -32.17
C GLN A 27 21.30 0.27 -33.45
N ARG A 28 21.75 1.53 -33.33
CA ARG A 28 22.18 2.36 -34.48
C ARG A 28 23.46 1.86 -35.13
N HIS A 29 24.27 1.09 -34.40
CA HIS A 29 25.50 0.49 -34.92
C HIS A 29 25.22 -0.75 -35.78
N GLN A 30 23.97 -1.26 -35.79
CA GLN A 30 23.55 -2.43 -36.59
C GLN A 30 24.47 -3.64 -36.39
N LEU A 31 24.85 -3.89 -35.14
CA LEU A 31 25.76 -4.97 -34.78
C LEU A 31 25.15 -6.34 -35.11
N GLU A 32 26.00 -7.23 -35.64
CA GLU A 32 25.66 -8.60 -35.97
C GLU A 32 26.22 -9.58 -34.95
N GLU A 33 25.80 -10.84 -35.02
CA GLU A 33 26.20 -11.90 -34.09
C GLU A 33 27.73 -11.99 -33.87
N ALA A 34 28.51 -11.81 -34.94
CA ALA A 34 29.97 -11.81 -34.89
C ALA A 34 30.54 -10.68 -34.02
N ASP A 35 29.89 -9.51 -34.01
CA ASP A 35 30.31 -8.37 -33.20
C ASP A 35 30.03 -8.61 -31.71
N TYR A 36 28.89 -9.23 -31.38
CA TYR A 36 28.55 -9.60 -30.01
C TYR A 36 29.50 -10.67 -29.46
N ARG A 37 29.90 -11.65 -30.29
CA ARG A 37 30.86 -12.70 -29.92
C ARG A 37 32.27 -12.17 -29.71
N GLY A 38 32.71 -11.23 -30.55
CA GLY A 38 34.11 -10.82 -30.60
C GLY A 38 35.06 -12.02 -30.78
N GLU A 39 36.32 -11.84 -30.39
CA GLU A 39 37.31 -12.94 -30.46
C GLU A 39 37.10 -13.98 -29.35
N ARG A 40 36.72 -13.51 -28.15
CA ARG A 40 36.66 -14.35 -26.94
C ARG A 40 35.52 -15.37 -26.96
N PHE A 41 34.39 -15.05 -27.58
CA PHE A 41 33.19 -15.90 -27.59
C PHE A 41 32.81 -16.40 -28.98
N ALA A 42 33.78 -16.42 -29.92
CA ALA A 42 33.55 -16.88 -31.30
C ALA A 42 32.87 -18.26 -31.35
N ASP A 43 33.34 -19.21 -30.54
CA ASP A 43 32.85 -20.59 -30.49
C ASP A 43 31.74 -20.83 -29.44
N TRP A 44 31.08 -19.77 -28.93
CA TRP A 44 30.01 -19.93 -27.93
C TRP A 44 28.82 -20.70 -28.50
N ALA A 45 28.25 -21.64 -27.74
CA ALA A 45 27.25 -22.58 -28.28
C ALA A 45 25.88 -21.96 -28.58
N HIS A 46 25.59 -20.78 -28.03
CA HIS A 46 24.29 -20.10 -28.11
C HIS A 46 24.43 -18.74 -28.79
N ASP A 47 23.33 -18.22 -29.34
CA ASP A 47 23.27 -16.89 -29.95
C ASP A 47 23.48 -15.81 -28.89
N LEU A 48 24.28 -14.80 -29.21
CA LEU A 48 24.63 -13.70 -28.30
C LEU A 48 24.08 -12.35 -28.75
N LYS A 49 23.60 -12.23 -29.99
CA LYS A 49 22.96 -11.02 -30.51
C LYS A 49 21.78 -10.64 -29.63
N GLY A 50 21.79 -9.38 -29.17
CA GLY A 50 20.81 -8.85 -28.24
C GLY A 50 21.29 -8.80 -26.78
N ASN A 51 22.36 -9.50 -26.43
CA ASN A 51 23.02 -9.35 -25.12
C ASN A 51 23.86 -8.06 -25.10
N ASN A 52 23.21 -6.92 -24.97
CA ASN A 52 23.86 -5.61 -25.01
C ASN A 52 24.88 -5.41 -23.88
N ASP A 53 24.63 -5.99 -22.72
CA ASP A 53 25.51 -5.96 -21.56
C ASP A 53 26.87 -6.61 -21.84
N LEU A 54 26.93 -7.66 -22.67
CA LEU A 54 28.19 -8.31 -23.09
C LEU A 54 29.13 -7.36 -23.85
N LEU A 55 28.59 -6.34 -24.52
CA LEU A 55 29.36 -5.43 -25.36
C LEU A 55 30.38 -4.60 -24.58
N VAL A 56 30.30 -4.54 -23.24
CA VAL A 56 31.36 -3.96 -22.41
C VAL A 56 32.68 -4.73 -22.52
N LEU A 57 32.62 -6.02 -22.89
CA LEU A 57 33.80 -6.87 -23.07
C LEU A 57 34.21 -6.95 -24.55
N THR A 58 33.24 -7.06 -25.46
CA THR A 58 33.52 -7.34 -26.88
C THR A 58 33.58 -6.11 -27.75
N GLN A 59 32.87 -5.03 -27.39
CA GLN A 59 32.85 -3.75 -28.10
C GLN A 59 33.01 -2.54 -27.15
N PRO A 60 34.02 -2.54 -26.24
CA PRO A 60 34.15 -1.52 -25.19
C PRO A 60 34.25 -0.09 -25.74
N GLN A 61 34.85 0.08 -26.91
CA GLN A 61 34.98 1.38 -27.58
C GLN A 61 33.63 1.98 -28.00
N ILE A 62 32.66 1.14 -28.38
CA ILE A 62 31.32 1.60 -28.75
C ILE A 62 30.59 2.07 -27.50
N ILE A 63 30.60 1.26 -26.43
CA ILE A 63 29.94 1.58 -25.17
C ILE A 63 30.52 2.86 -24.55
N GLN A 64 31.85 2.97 -24.47
CA GLN A 64 32.49 4.19 -23.99
C GLN A 64 32.14 5.41 -24.86
N GLY A 65 32.11 5.25 -26.19
CA GLY A 65 31.70 6.32 -27.11
C GLY A 65 30.28 6.83 -26.87
N ILE A 66 29.34 5.94 -26.52
CA ILE A 66 27.95 6.30 -26.18
C ILE A 66 27.91 7.11 -24.87
N HIS A 67 28.62 6.67 -23.82
CA HIS A 67 28.73 7.44 -22.57
C HIS A 67 29.29 8.85 -22.81
N GLU A 68 30.39 8.95 -23.57
CA GLU A 68 31.01 10.23 -23.91
C GLU A 68 30.06 11.16 -24.68
N ALA A 69 29.21 10.60 -25.56
CA ALA A 69 28.21 11.38 -26.30
C ALA A 69 27.13 11.96 -25.38
N TYR A 70 26.66 11.22 -24.38
CA TYR A 70 25.69 11.74 -23.40
C TYR A 70 26.32 12.76 -22.44
N LEU A 71 27.57 12.55 -22.03
CA LEU A 71 28.32 13.52 -21.20
C LEU A 71 28.55 14.84 -21.94
N ASP A 72 28.87 14.78 -23.24
CA ASP A 72 28.98 15.95 -24.12
C ASP A 72 27.63 16.68 -24.30
N ALA A 73 26.54 15.93 -24.40
CA ALA A 73 25.18 16.48 -24.48
C ALA A 73 24.74 17.22 -23.19
N GLY A 74 25.38 16.93 -22.06
CA GLY A 74 25.18 17.66 -20.81
C GLY A 74 24.80 16.81 -19.61
N ALA A 75 24.73 15.48 -19.74
CA ALA A 75 24.44 14.56 -18.64
C ALA A 75 25.40 14.78 -17.46
N ASP A 76 24.86 14.75 -16.24
CA ASP A 76 25.58 14.80 -14.97
C ASP A 76 25.82 13.40 -14.41
N ILE A 77 24.85 12.50 -14.62
CA ILE A 77 24.86 11.09 -14.22
C ILE A 77 24.77 10.26 -15.50
N ILE A 78 25.62 9.23 -15.63
CA ILE A 78 25.48 8.22 -16.68
C ILE A 78 25.23 6.85 -16.07
N GLU A 79 24.34 6.09 -16.69
CA GLU A 79 24.01 4.72 -16.33
C GLU A 79 25.07 3.76 -16.87
N THR A 80 25.46 2.73 -16.10
CA THR A 80 26.29 1.65 -16.61
C THR A 80 25.52 0.77 -17.59
N ASN A 81 26.21 0.24 -18.62
CA ASN A 81 25.63 -0.79 -19.49
C ASN A 81 25.59 -2.16 -18.78
N SER A 82 24.74 -2.27 -17.76
CA SER A 82 24.60 -3.44 -16.86
C SER A 82 23.15 -3.77 -16.51
N PHE A 83 22.18 -3.30 -17.31
CA PHE A 83 20.76 -3.51 -17.08
C PHE A 83 20.39 -5.00 -16.90
N ASN A 84 21.00 -5.90 -17.68
CA ASN A 84 20.85 -7.35 -17.56
C ASN A 84 22.09 -8.02 -16.96
N GLY A 85 22.97 -7.26 -16.30
CA GLY A 85 24.18 -7.74 -15.64
C GLY A 85 23.90 -8.56 -14.38
N THR A 86 23.04 -9.56 -14.45
CA THR A 86 22.68 -10.43 -13.33
C THR A 86 22.65 -11.88 -13.77
N ARG A 87 22.86 -12.84 -12.85
CA ARG A 87 22.88 -14.28 -13.19
C ARG A 87 21.56 -14.73 -13.82
N VAL A 88 20.43 -14.22 -13.32
CA VAL A 88 19.10 -14.56 -13.84
C VAL A 88 18.97 -14.17 -15.30
N SER A 89 19.29 -12.93 -15.67
CA SER A 89 19.19 -12.50 -17.07
C SER A 89 20.27 -13.12 -17.96
N MET A 90 21.50 -13.27 -17.44
CA MET A 90 22.60 -13.89 -18.21
C MET A 90 22.41 -15.39 -18.44
N SER A 91 21.52 -16.06 -17.68
CA SER A 91 21.18 -17.45 -17.93
C SER A 91 20.47 -17.69 -19.26
N ASP A 92 19.80 -16.67 -19.82
CA ASP A 92 19.19 -16.73 -21.16
C ASP A 92 20.26 -16.88 -22.27
N TYR A 93 21.52 -16.50 -21.97
CA TYR A 93 22.68 -16.61 -22.85
C TYR A 93 23.72 -17.64 -22.35
N HIS A 94 23.43 -18.34 -21.24
CA HIS A 94 24.34 -19.26 -20.53
C HIS A 94 25.64 -18.63 -20.02
N MET A 95 25.64 -17.33 -19.73
CA MET A 95 26.81 -16.52 -19.39
C MET A 95 26.85 -16.08 -17.91
N GLU A 96 26.21 -16.83 -17.01
CA GLU A 96 26.05 -16.45 -15.61
C GLU A 96 27.38 -16.18 -14.90
N ASP A 97 28.44 -16.92 -15.23
CA ASP A 97 29.75 -16.78 -14.60
C ASP A 97 30.52 -15.51 -15.02
N LEU A 98 30.04 -14.81 -16.05
CA LEU A 98 30.63 -13.54 -16.50
C LEU A 98 30.04 -12.33 -15.78
N VAL A 99 28.99 -12.50 -14.97
CA VAL A 99 28.27 -11.41 -14.29
C VAL A 99 29.22 -10.49 -13.50
N PRO A 100 30.16 -10.98 -12.66
CA PRO A 100 31.10 -10.11 -11.97
C PRO A 100 32.01 -9.31 -12.91
N GLU A 101 32.46 -9.91 -14.02
CA GLU A 101 33.34 -9.27 -14.98
C GLU A 101 32.61 -8.19 -15.79
N ILE A 102 31.42 -8.51 -16.30
CA ILE A 102 30.57 -7.60 -17.07
C ILE A 102 30.26 -6.35 -16.25
N ASN A 103 29.79 -6.50 -15.00
CA ASN A 103 29.46 -5.36 -14.15
C ASN A 103 30.68 -4.51 -13.80
N ARG A 104 31.82 -5.14 -13.47
CA ARG A 104 33.06 -4.42 -13.14
C ARG A 104 33.53 -3.60 -14.34
N GLU A 105 33.54 -4.18 -15.54
CA GLU A 105 33.96 -3.49 -16.75
C GLU A 105 32.95 -2.42 -17.20
N ALA A 106 31.65 -2.66 -17.05
CA ALA A 106 30.61 -1.67 -17.30
C ALA A 106 30.82 -0.40 -16.47
N ALA A 107 31.02 -0.57 -15.15
CA ALA A 107 31.32 0.54 -14.24
C ALA A 107 32.66 1.21 -14.57
N ARG A 108 33.71 0.44 -14.91
CA ARG A 108 35.04 0.98 -15.24
C ARG A 108 35.00 1.86 -16.50
N LEU A 109 34.28 1.43 -17.55
CA LEU A 109 34.14 2.19 -18.80
C LEU A 109 33.37 3.50 -18.58
N ALA A 110 32.24 3.44 -17.86
CA ALA A 110 31.49 4.63 -17.48
C ALA A 110 32.35 5.57 -16.63
N LYS A 111 33.12 5.03 -15.66
CA LYS A 111 33.99 5.84 -14.79
C LYS A 111 35.07 6.57 -15.58
N ALA A 112 35.72 5.88 -16.51
CA ALA A 112 36.72 6.49 -17.38
C ALA A 112 36.13 7.64 -18.23
N ALA A 113 34.91 7.47 -18.74
CA ALA A 113 34.20 8.54 -19.45
C ALA A 113 33.88 9.72 -18.52
N CYS A 114 33.37 9.46 -17.31
CA CYS A 114 33.10 10.50 -16.31
C CYS A 114 34.36 11.28 -15.93
N GLU A 115 35.50 10.62 -15.72
CA GLU A 115 36.76 11.27 -15.37
C GLU A 115 37.26 12.22 -16.47
N LYS A 116 37.08 11.83 -17.74
CA LYS A 116 37.44 12.66 -18.90
C LYS A 116 36.61 13.95 -18.99
N TYR A 117 35.33 13.91 -18.62
CA TYR A 117 34.39 15.04 -18.74
C TYR A 117 34.15 15.80 -17.42
N SER A 118 34.64 15.27 -16.30
CA SER A 118 34.47 15.90 -15.00
C SER A 118 35.31 17.17 -14.88
N THR A 119 34.70 18.21 -14.34
CA THR A 119 35.38 19.47 -13.97
C THR A 119 35.06 19.80 -12.51
N PRO A 120 35.86 20.65 -11.83
CA PRO A 120 35.56 21.05 -10.45
C PRO A 120 34.15 21.65 -10.28
N ASP A 121 33.68 22.41 -11.28
CA ASP A 121 32.37 23.08 -11.25
C ASP A 121 31.21 22.18 -11.69
N LYS A 122 31.51 21.15 -12.49
CA LYS A 122 30.53 20.18 -12.99
C LYS A 122 31.14 18.78 -12.89
N PRO A 123 31.10 18.13 -11.71
CA PRO A 123 31.50 16.73 -11.58
C PRO A 123 30.54 15.82 -12.37
N ARG A 124 30.98 14.60 -12.69
CA ARG A 124 30.16 13.55 -13.31
C ARG A 124 30.14 12.31 -12.42
N PHE A 125 29.01 11.60 -12.45
CA PHE A 125 28.77 10.45 -11.60
C PHE A 125 28.34 9.24 -12.42
N VAL A 126 28.79 8.06 -11.99
CA VAL A 126 28.38 6.78 -12.56
C VAL A 126 27.27 6.17 -11.70
N ALA A 127 26.12 5.88 -12.31
CA ALA A 127 25.06 5.07 -11.72
C ALA A 127 25.22 3.61 -12.14
N GLY A 128 25.62 2.75 -11.19
CA GLY A 128 25.64 1.30 -11.38
C GLY A 128 24.21 0.76 -11.42
N VAL A 129 23.76 0.37 -12.61
CA VAL A 129 22.38 -0.08 -12.85
C VAL A 129 22.20 -1.55 -12.45
N LEU A 130 21.18 -1.78 -11.62
CA LEU A 130 20.61 -3.08 -11.30
C LEU A 130 19.21 -3.14 -11.92
N GLY A 131 19.08 -3.80 -13.08
CA GLY A 131 17.78 -3.98 -13.72
C GLY A 131 16.92 -5.05 -13.04
N PRO A 132 15.65 -5.20 -13.44
CA PRO A 132 14.63 -5.93 -12.67
C PRO A 132 14.65 -7.46 -12.88
N THR A 133 15.56 -7.97 -13.73
CA THR A 133 15.61 -9.35 -14.26
C THR A 133 14.42 -9.72 -15.16
N SER A 134 14.46 -10.94 -15.73
CA SER A 134 13.34 -11.50 -16.53
C SER A 134 12.29 -12.25 -15.70
N ARG A 135 12.47 -12.36 -14.38
CA ARG A 135 11.61 -13.16 -13.48
C ARG A 135 10.96 -12.31 -12.39
N THR A 136 9.87 -12.81 -11.82
CA THR A 136 9.04 -12.09 -10.85
C THR A 136 8.81 -12.93 -9.61
N CYS A 137 8.94 -12.31 -8.43
CA CYS A 137 8.63 -12.93 -7.15
C CYS A 137 7.18 -12.71 -6.70
N SER A 138 6.50 -11.68 -7.21
CA SER A 138 5.16 -11.32 -6.74
C SER A 138 4.03 -12.08 -7.44
N ILE A 139 4.19 -12.43 -8.73
CA ILE A 139 3.13 -13.06 -9.53
C ILE A 139 3.58 -14.41 -10.10
N SER A 140 2.62 -15.30 -10.34
CA SER A 140 2.92 -16.60 -10.98
C SER A 140 3.07 -16.45 -12.49
N PRO A 141 4.12 -17.02 -13.10
CA PRO A 141 4.20 -17.16 -14.56
C PRO A 141 3.33 -18.30 -15.09
N ASN A 142 2.79 -19.15 -14.22
CA ASN A 142 1.92 -20.28 -14.59
C ASN A 142 0.46 -19.93 -14.30
N VAL A 143 -0.32 -19.70 -15.36
CA VAL A 143 -1.75 -19.33 -15.26
C VAL A 143 -2.60 -20.39 -14.54
N ASN A 144 -2.17 -21.67 -14.56
CA ASN A 144 -2.91 -22.75 -13.91
C ASN A 144 -2.52 -22.96 -12.43
N ASP A 145 -1.45 -22.32 -11.97
CA ASP A 145 -0.98 -22.41 -10.59
C ASP A 145 -0.64 -21.01 -10.07
N PRO A 146 -1.62 -20.28 -9.51
CA PRO A 146 -1.41 -18.92 -9.00
C PRO A 146 -0.42 -18.84 -7.83
N ALA A 147 -0.16 -19.95 -7.13
CA ALA A 147 0.79 -20.00 -6.01
C ALA A 147 2.25 -20.21 -6.46
N PHE A 148 2.47 -20.72 -7.67
CA PHE A 148 3.81 -21.00 -8.19
C PHE A 148 4.65 -19.74 -8.36
N ARG A 149 5.96 -19.84 -8.11
CA ARG A 149 6.97 -18.81 -8.41
C ARG A 149 8.18 -19.46 -9.07
N ASN A 150 8.68 -18.88 -10.16
CA ASN A 150 9.86 -19.38 -10.88
C ASN A 150 11.19 -18.80 -10.35
N ILE A 151 11.11 -17.94 -9.33
CA ILE A 151 12.24 -17.39 -8.60
C ILE A 151 11.82 -17.03 -7.17
N THR A 152 12.75 -17.11 -6.22
CA THR A 152 12.52 -16.79 -4.81
C THR A 152 13.23 -15.50 -4.42
N PHE A 153 12.79 -14.88 -3.33
CA PHE A 153 13.42 -13.68 -2.76
C PHE A 153 14.91 -13.91 -2.49
N ASP A 154 15.28 -15.04 -1.88
CA ASP A 154 16.68 -15.36 -1.57
C ASP A 154 17.52 -15.55 -2.84
N ALA A 155 16.97 -16.16 -3.90
CA ALA A 155 17.68 -16.27 -5.18
C ALA A 155 17.91 -14.90 -5.83
N LEU A 156 16.93 -13.98 -5.77
CA LEU A 156 17.12 -12.61 -6.22
C LEU A 156 18.12 -11.84 -5.36
N LYS A 157 18.08 -12.02 -4.04
CA LYS A 157 19.03 -11.41 -3.10
C LYS A 157 20.46 -11.77 -3.48
N GLU A 158 20.79 -13.06 -3.63
CA GLU A 158 22.14 -13.49 -4.02
C GLU A 158 22.52 -12.96 -5.42
N ASN A 159 21.58 -12.99 -6.36
CA ASN A 159 21.75 -12.46 -7.71
C ASN A 159 22.11 -10.96 -7.71
N TYR A 160 21.49 -10.15 -6.85
CA TYR A 160 21.81 -8.73 -6.72
C TYR A 160 23.07 -8.46 -5.89
N ILE A 161 23.41 -9.29 -4.90
CA ILE A 161 24.67 -9.17 -4.13
C ILE A 161 25.87 -9.24 -5.08
N GLU A 162 25.89 -10.24 -5.98
CA GLU A 162 26.99 -10.44 -6.92
C GLU A 162 27.16 -9.23 -7.86
N ALA A 163 26.06 -8.77 -8.47
CA ALA A 163 26.06 -7.63 -9.38
C ALA A 163 26.46 -6.32 -8.66
N ALA A 164 25.84 -6.02 -7.51
CA ALA A 164 26.11 -4.81 -6.75
C ALA A 164 27.57 -4.74 -6.28
N HIS A 165 28.12 -5.85 -5.77
CA HIS A 165 29.52 -5.92 -5.37
C HIS A 165 30.46 -5.60 -6.55
N ALA A 166 30.22 -6.19 -7.71
CA ALA A 166 31.03 -5.96 -8.91
C ALA A 166 30.93 -4.52 -9.45
N LEU A 167 29.74 -3.92 -9.44
CA LEU A 167 29.54 -2.51 -9.83
C LEU A 167 30.32 -1.55 -8.91
N ILE A 168 30.25 -1.79 -7.59
CA ILE A 168 30.99 -1.00 -6.60
C ILE A 168 32.51 -1.17 -6.78
N GLU A 169 32.97 -2.38 -7.06
CA GLU A 169 34.38 -2.66 -7.33
C GLU A 169 34.87 -1.97 -8.62
N GLY A 170 34.04 -1.92 -9.66
CA GLY A 170 34.32 -1.25 -10.93
C GLY A 170 34.29 0.29 -10.86
N GLY A 171 33.88 0.87 -9.74
CA GLY A 171 33.96 2.31 -9.49
C GLY A 171 32.65 3.08 -9.65
N ALA A 172 31.49 2.42 -9.53
CA ALA A 172 30.20 3.09 -9.47
C ALA A 172 30.14 4.11 -8.32
N ASP A 173 29.54 5.27 -8.56
CA ASP A 173 29.38 6.35 -7.59
C ASP A 173 28.02 6.28 -6.89
N ILE A 174 27.01 5.70 -7.56
CA ILE A 174 25.61 5.54 -7.16
C ILE A 174 25.20 4.11 -7.53
N LEU A 175 24.31 3.49 -6.77
CA LEU A 175 23.57 2.31 -7.24
C LEU A 175 22.14 2.72 -7.63
N LEU A 176 21.69 2.27 -8.79
CA LEU A 176 20.35 2.55 -9.32
C LEU A 176 19.61 1.25 -9.56
N ILE A 177 18.55 1.00 -8.78
CA ILE A 177 17.61 -0.09 -9.04
C ILE A 177 16.54 0.47 -9.99
N GLU A 178 16.59 0.07 -11.26
CA GLU A 178 15.84 0.72 -12.33
C GLU A 178 14.76 -0.17 -12.94
N THR A 179 13.75 0.45 -13.56
CA THR A 179 12.66 -0.23 -14.28
C THR A 179 11.97 -1.26 -13.38
N VAL A 180 11.75 -0.90 -12.12
CA VAL A 180 11.09 -1.78 -11.15
C VAL A 180 9.66 -2.02 -11.58
N PHE A 181 9.40 -3.20 -12.16
CA PHE A 181 8.06 -3.66 -12.50
C PHE A 181 7.42 -4.49 -11.36
N ASP A 182 8.26 -5.10 -10.51
CA ASP A 182 7.89 -5.92 -9.35
C ASP A 182 8.58 -5.38 -8.09
N THR A 183 7.77 -4.88 -7.15
CA THR A 183 8.26 -4.28 -5.91
C THR A 183 8.95 -5.29 -5.00
N LEU A 184 8.55 -6.58 -5.02
CA LEU A 184 9.21 -7.61 -4.21
C LEU A 184 10.62 -7.90 -4.73
N ASN A 185 10.82 -7.87 -6.05
CA ASN A 185 12.17 -7.92 -6.64
C ASN A 185 13.03 -6.73 -6.16
N CYS A 186 12.44 -5.54 -6.13
CA CYS A 186 13.12 -4.33 -5.65
C CYS A 186 13.47 -4.44 -4.16
N LYS A 187 12.58 -4.97 -3.31
CA LYS A 187 12.88 -5.25 -1.90
C LYS A 187 14.06 -6.23 -1.76
N ALA A 188 14.14 -7.26 -2.60
CA ALA A 188 15.29 -8.17 -2.62
C ALA A 188 16.59 -7.45 -3.03
N ALA A 189 16.52 -6.54 -4.01
CA ALA A 189 17.65 -5.71 -4.41
C ALA A 189 18.10 -4.73 -3.31
N ILE A 190 17.17 -4.07 -2.61
CA ILE A 190 17.47 -3.21 -1.46
C ILE A 190 18.18 -4.02 -0.37
N PHE A 191 17.64 -5.20 -0.04
CA PHE A 191 18.21 -6.09 0.96
C PHE A 191 19.66 -6.46 0.58
N ALA A 192 19.88 -6.87 -0.68
CA ALA A 192 21.19 -7.22 -1.22
C ALA A 192 22.18 -6.05 -1.17
N VAL A 193 21.77 -4.86 -1.61
CA VAL A 193 22.62 -3.66 -1.60
C VAL A 193 23.03 -3.28 -0.18
N LYS A 194 22.11 -3.31 0.78
CA LYS A 194 22.42 -3.03 2.20
C LYS A 194 23.40 -4.06 2.78
N GLU A 195 23.26 -5.33 2.41
CA GLU A 195 24.18 -6.38 2.84
C GLU A 195 25.58 -6.15 2.25
N VAL A 196 25.69 -5.80 0.97
CA VAL A 196 26.97 -5.44 0.33
C VAL A 196 27.60 -4.22 1.00
N PHE A 197 26.82 -3.18 1.32
CA PHE A 197 27.33 -2.01 2.04
C PHE A 197 27.91 -2.37 3.41
N LYS A 198 27.24 -3.26 4.15
CA LYS A 198 27.71 -3.78 5.43
C LYS A 198 29.00 -4.58 5.27
N GLN A 199 29.09 -5.46 4.26
CA GLN A 199 30.30 -6.24 3.96
C GLN A 199 31.50 -5.36 3.62
N LEU A 200 31.28 -4.29 2.86
CA LEU A 200 32.32 -3.37 2.41
C LEU A 200 32.64 -2.27 3.43
N GLY A 201 31.82 -2.08 4.47
CA GLY A 201 31.97 -1.02 5.46
C GLY A 201 31.82 0.40 4.88
N ARG A 202 31.14 0.54 3.73
CA ARG A 202 30.87 1.84 3.07
C ARG A 202 29.53 1.80 2.35
N GLU A 203 28.86 2.95 2.31
CA GLU A 203 27.57 3.12 1.62
C GLU A 203 27.72 4.03 0.41
N LEU A 204 27.07 3.66 -0.69
CA LEU A 204 26.84 4.54 -1.84
C LEU A 204 25.41 5.10 -1.79
N PRO A 205 25.16 6.28 -2.40
CA PRO A 205 23.80 6.73 -2.66
C PRO A 205 23.01 5.67 -3.44
N LEU A 206 21.77 5.42 -3.01
CA LEU A 206 20.86 4.47 -3.65
C LEU A 206 19.72 5.24 -4.32
N MET A 207 19.50 5.00 -5.61
CA MET A 207 18.36 5.52 -6.38
C MET A 207 17.44 4.35 -6.74
N ILE A 208 16.13 4.61 -6.76
CA ILE A 208 15.14 3.64 -7.24
C ILE A 208 14.24 4.31 -8.27
N SER A 209 14.03 3.62 -9.39
CA SER A 209 13.08 4.04 -10.42
C SER A 209 12.10 2.92 -10.76
N GLY A 210 10.81 3.17 -10.53
CA GLY A 210 9.73 2.27 -10.89
C GLY A 210 9.29 2.40 -12.36
N THR A 211 8.56 1.42 -12.85
CA THR A 211 7.87 1.53 -14.15
C THR A 211 6.38 1.32 -13.97
N ILE A 212 5.58 2.25 -14.49
CA ILE A 212 4.12 2.15 -14.54
C ILE A 212 3.76 1.65 -15.93
N THR A 213 3.08 0.51 -16.04
CA THR A 213 2.99 -0.23 -17.30
C THR A 213 1.89 0.25 -18.24
N ASP A 214 0.85 0.89 -17.71
CA ASP A 214 -0.30 1.34 -18.49
C ASP A 214 -1.01 2.54 -17.85
N ALA A 215 -2.05 3.02 -18.52
CA ALA A 215 -2.89 4.14 -18.09
C ALA A 215 -3.70 3.87 -16.80
N SER A 216 -3.72 2.64 -16.28
CA SER A 216 -4.32 2.36 -14.96
C SER A 216 -3.50 2.95 -13.81
N GLY A 217 -2.23 3.29 -14.08
CA GLY A 217 -1.36 3.94 -13.12
C GLY A 217 -0.74 3.01 -12.09
N ARG A 218 -0.57 1.74 -12.46
CA ARG A 218 -0.01 0.68 -11.60
C ARG A 218 1.26 0.08 -12.21
N THR A 219 2.12 -0.48 -11.35
CA THR A 219 3.21 -1.37 -11.78
C THR A 219 2.64 -2.64 -12.41
N LEU A 220 3.49 -3.44 -13.05
CA LEU A 220 3.08 -4.74 -13.62
C LEU A 220 2.44 -5.66 -12.55
N THR A 221 2.92 -5.57 -11.30
CA THR A 221 2.41 -6.33 -10.16
C THR A 221 1.22 -5.66 -9.45
N GLY A 222 0.64 -4.62 -10.06
CA GLY A 222 -0.62 -4.00 -9.64
C GLY A 222 -0.49 -2.89 -8.60
N GLN A 223 0.72 -2.48 -8.22
CA GLN A 223 0.92 -1.52 -7.14
C GLN A 223 0.82 -0.07 -7.63
N THR A 224 0.16 0.79 -6.85
CA THR A 224 0.05 2.23 -7.14
C THR A 224 1.34 2.98 -6.76
N ALA A 225 1.52 4.19 -7.31
CA ALA A 225 2.72 5.02 -7.09
C ALA A 225 3.05 5.30 -5.61
N GLU A 226 2.06 5.64 -4.79
CA GLU A 226 2.27 5.88 -3.35
C GLU A 226 2.49 4.57 -2.57
N ALA A 227 1.78 3.50 -2.93
CA ALA A 227 2.02 2.19 -2.33
C ALA A 227 3.44 1.68 -2.63
N PHE A 228 3.94 1.92 -3.84
CA PHE A 228 5.32 1.62 -4.22
C PHE A 228 6.30 2.37 -3.31
N TRP A 229 6.11 3.68 -3.14
CA TRP A 229 6.93 4.48 -2.24
C TRP A 229 6.93 3.94 -0.80
N ASN A 230 5.75 3.67 -0.22
CA ASN A 230 5.62 3.10 1.12
C ASN A 230 6.40 1.78 1.28
N SER A 231 6.46 0.98 0.21
CA SER A 231 7.11 -0.33 0.20
C SER A 231 8.63 -0.26 0.16
N VAL A 232 9.21 0.78 -0.48
CA VAL A 232 10.67 0.87 -0.73
C VAL A 232 11.39 1.96 0.06
N ARG A 233 10.64 2.84 0.76
CA ARG A 233 11.17 3.94 1.59
C ARG A 233 12.24 3.51 2.60
N HIS A 234 12.18 2.27 3.09
CA HIS A 234 13.15 1.69 4.04
C HIS A 234 14.58 1.57 3.48
N GLY A 235 14.80 1.78 2.17
CA GLY A 235 16.12 1.72 1.55
C GLY A 235 17.07 2.88 1.85
N ASP A 236 16.63 3.92 2.58
CA ASP A 236 17.38 5.17 2.83
C ASP A 236 17.86 5.85 1.52
N LEU A 237 16.90 6.13 0.63
CA LEU A 237 17.18 6.50 -0.76
C LEU A 237 17.75 7.92 -0.92
N LEU A 238 18.57 8.12 -1.95
CA LEU A 238 18.86 9.44 -2.51
C LEU A 238 17.65 9.96 -3.29
N SER A 239 17.09 9.13 -4.18
CA SER A 239 15.91 9.50 -4.97
C SER A 239 14.98 8.33 -5.25
N ILE A 240 13.72 8.66 -5.49
CA ILE A 240 12.67 7.76 -5.97
C ILE A 240 12.03 8.36 -7.23
N GLY A 241 11.65 7.55 -8.19
CA GLY A 241 11.10 8.07 -9.44
C GLY A 241 10.47 7.04 -10.35
N PHE A 242 10.22 7.46 -11.59
CA PHE A 242 9.72 6.58 -12.64
C PHE A 242 10.49 6.75 -13.95
N ASN A 243 10.59 5.65 -14.68
CA ASN A 243 11.20 5.58 -15.99
C ASN A 243 10.48 4.57 -16.89
N CYS A 244 10.75 4.65 -18.18
CA CYS A 244 10.25 3.73 -19.19
C CYS A 244 8.70 3.65 -19.26
N ALA A 245 8.22 2.70 -20.09
CA ALA A 245 6.83 2.35 -20.41
C ALA A 245 5.93 3.48 -20.94
N LEU A 246 5.85 4.59 -20.24
CA LEU A 246 5.06 5.76 -20.56
C LEU A 246 5.92 6.89 -21.15
N GLY A 247 5.31 7.66 -22.05
CA GLY A 247 5.81 8.99 -22.40
C GLY A 247 5.58 9.99 -21.26
N ALA A 248 6.13 11.19 -21.39
CA ALA A 248 6.12 12.18 -20.32
C ALA A 248 4.71 12.59 -19.87
N ASP A 249 3.75 12.87 -20.76
CA ASP A 249 2.40 13.31 -20.34
C ASP A 249 1.67 12.26 -19.48
N ALA A 250 1.75 10.98 -19.86
CA ALA A 250 1.13 9.87 -19.11
C ALA A 250 1.86 9.55 -17.79
N MET A 251 3.18 9.79 -17.71
CA MET A 251 3.96 9.57 -16.49
C MET A 251 3.70 10.65 -15.42
N ARG A 252 3.30 11.85 -15.85
CA ARG A 252 3.17 13.04 -14.99
C ARG A 252 2.35 12.84 -13.71
N PRO A 253 1.13 12.24 -13.74
CA PRO A 253 0.32 12.09 -12.53
C PRO A 253 1.01 11.22 -11.46
N HIS A 254 1.81 10.24 -11.89
CA HIS A 254 2.53 9.34 -11.00
C HIS A 254 3.74 10.03 -10.38
N VAL A 255 4.48 10.81 -11.17
CA VAL A 255 5.58 11.65 -10.66
C VAL A 255 5.04 12.70 -9.69
N LYS A 256 3.89 13.31 -9.97
CA LYS A 256 3.21 14.24 -9.05
C LYS A 256 2.87 13.56 -7.73
N THR A 257 2.25 12.38 -7.77
CA THR A 257 1.88 11.60 -6.58
C THR A 257 3.12 11.38 -5.70
N VAL A 258 4.20 10.86 -6.26
CA VAL A 258 5.45 10.60 -5.51
C VAL A 258 6.11 11.91 -5.06
N SER A 259 6.06 12.97 -5.87
CA SER A 259 6.54 14.30 -5.50
C SER A 259 5.84 14.88 -4.28
N ASP A 260 4.59 14.51 -4.00
CA ASP A 260 3.88 15.03 -2.82
C ASP A 260 4.24 14.28 -1.54
N VAL A 261 4.55 12.98 -1.63
CA VAL A 261 4.67 12.08 -0.46
C VAL A 261 6.11 11.65 -0.14
N ALA A 262 7.05 11.82 -1.09
CA ALA A 262 8.45 11.44 -0.90
C ALA A 262 9.22 12.53 -0.14
N ASP A 263 9.89 12.15 0.94
CA ASP A 263 10.82 13.01 1.69
C ASP A 263 12.27 12.91 1.18
N VAL A 264 12.44 12.37 -0.03
CA VAL A 264 13.71 12.28 -0.76
C VAL A 264 13.60 13.02 -2.10
N PHE A 265 14.68 13.06 -2.89
CA PHE A 265 14.64 13.67 -4.22
C PHE A 265 13.80 12.83 -5.20
N VAL A 266 13.25 13.48 -6.22
CA VAL A 266 12.42 12.80 -7.23
C VAL A 266 13.10 12.78 -8.59
N SER A 267 13.10 11.62 -9.24
CA SER A 267 13.60 11.43 -10.61
C SER A 267 12.47 11.13 -11.59
N ALA A 268 12.60 11.60 -12.83
CA ALA A 268 11.74 11.18 -13.93
C ALA A 268 12.52 11.18 -15.26
N HIS A 269 12.63 10.02 -15.89
CA HIS A 269 13.28 9.86 -17.19
C HIS A 269 12.40 9.01 -18.13
N PRO A 270 11.39 9.63 -18.78
CA PRO A 270 10.41 8.94 -19.61
C PRO A 270 10.99 8.49 -20.96
N ASN A 271 10.22 7.66 -21.67
CA ASN A 271 10.51 7.35 -23.08
C ASN A 271 10.28 8.59 -23.97
N ALA A 272 10.88 8.59 -25.17
CA ALA A 272 10.57 9.54 -26.24
C ALA A 272 9.21 9.21 -26.89
N GLY A 273 8.15 9.31 -26.10
CA GLY A 273 6.80 8.87 -26.47
C GLY A 273 6.60 7.35 -26.38
N LEU A 274 5.45 6.89 -26.88
CA LEU A 274 5.16 5.45 -27.00
C LEU A 274 5.84 4.87 -28.25
N PRO A 275 6.26 3.59 -28.23
CA PRO A 275 6.85 2.96 -29.41
C PRO A 275 5.82 2.88 -30.55
N ASN A 276 6.25 3.21 -31.77
CA ASN A 276 5.45 3.11 -32.96
C ASN A 276 5.34 1.64 -33.45
N ALA A 277 4.53 1.40 -34.49
CA ALA A 277 4.29 0.04 -35.01
C ALA A 277 5.55 -0.69 -35.53
N PHE A 278 6.65 0.04 -35.74
CA PHE A 278 7.95 -0.50 -36.15
C PHE A 278 8.96 -0.59 -35.00
N GLY A 279 8.53 -0.34 -33.75
CA GLY A 279 9.38 -0.34 -32.56
C GLY A 279 10.29 0.88 -32.42
N GLY A 280 10.08 1.91 -33.26
CA GLY A 280 10.79 3.20 -33.16
C GLY A 280 10.05 4.20 -32.27
N TYR A 281 10.66 5.37 -32.06
CA TYR A 281 10.12 6.46 -31.24
C TYR A 281 10.04 7.73 -32.08
N ASP A 282 8.85 8.32 -32.15
CA ASP A 282 8.56 9.46 -33.05
C ASP A 282 8.64 10.83 -32.35
N GLU A 283 8.69 10.85 -31.01
CA GLU A 283 8.78 12.10 -30.25
C GLU A 283 10.14 12.77 -30.48
N THR A 284 10.13 14.07 -30.78
CA THR A 284 11.36 14.83 -31.08
C THR A 284 12.03 15.35 -29.81
N PRO A 285 13.34 15.70 -29.86
CA PRO A 285 14.04 16.35 -28.75
C PRO A 285 13.30 17.55 -28.15
N GLU A 286 12.70 18.39 -28.98
CA GLU A 286 11.97 19.58 -28.56
C GLU A 286 10.66 19.22 -27.83
N GLN A 287 9.97 18.17 -28.28
CA GLN A 287 8.74 17.69 -27.65
C GLN A 287 9.03 17.10 -26.26
N THR A 288 9.99 16.18 -26.17
CA THR A 288 10.40 15.59 -24.88
C THR A 288 10.89 16.67 -23.90
N ALA A 289 11.71 17.60 -24.38
CA ALA A 289 12.21 18.71 -23.56
C ALA A 289 11.08 19.64 -23.09
N ALA A 290 10.05 19.89 -23.91
CA ALA A 290 8.91 20.71 -23.50
C ALA A 290 8.12 20.07 -22.35
N PHE A 291 7.90 18.76 -22.37
CA PHE A 291 7.23 18.06 -21.28
C PHE A 291 8.06 18.06 -19.98
N LEU A 292 9.34 17.75 -20.06
CA LEU A 292 10.22 17.75 -18.88
C LEU A 292 10.48 19.15 -18.34
N LYS A 293 10.42 20.18 -19.19
CA LYS A 293 10.41 21.57 -18.75
C LYS A 293 9.17 21.86 -17.90
N GLU A 294 7.99 21.39 -18.29
CA GLU A 294 6.78 21.57 -17.48
C GLU A 294 6.89 20.87 -16.12
N PHE A 295 7.49 19.67 -16.07
CA PHE A 295 7.72 18.99 -14.79
C PHE A 295 8.62 19.82 -13.86
N ALA A 296 9.66 20.42 -14.42
CA ALA A 296 10.57 21.30 -13.72
C ALA A 296 9.88 22.60 -13.25
N GLU A 297 9.14 23.27 -14.13
CA GLU A 297 8.39 24.51 -13.82
C GLU A 297 7.32 24.27 -12.74
N SER A 298 6.69 23.08 -12.76
CA SER A 298 5.74 22.62 -11.74
C SER A 298 6.41 22.14 -10.44
N GLY A 299 7.75 22.13 -10.39
CA GLY A 299 8.52 21.77 -9.20
C GLY A 299 8.40 20.29 -8.80
N LEU A 300 8.27 19.38 -9.77
CA LEU A 300 8.02 17.95 -9.52
C LEU A 300 9.28 17.10 -9.43
N ILE A 301 10.40 17.57 -9.97
CA ILE A 301 11.61 16.76 -10.19
C ILE A 301 12.89 17.43 -9.68
N ASN A 302 13.86 16.59 -9.35
CA ASN A 302 15.23 16.93 -8.99
C ASN A 302 16.24 16.32 -9.97
N ILE A 303 15.88 15.20 -10.61
CA ILE A 303 16.67 14.50 -11.62
C ILE A 303 15.78 14.24 -12.83
N THR A 304 16.29 14.47 -14.03
CA THR A 304 15.58 14.13 -15.26
C THR A 304 16.51 13.73 -16.39
N GLY A 305 16.00 13.02 -17.38
CA GLY A 305 16.78 12.47 -18.48
C GLY A 305 15.87 11.75 -19.46
N GLY A 306 16.34 10.65 -20.03
CA GLY A 306 15.56 9.87 -20.98
C GLY A 306 15.72 8.37 -20.81
N CYS A 307 14.69 7.62 -21.20
CA CYS A 307 14.76 6.16 -21.34
C CYS A 307 14.67 5.79 -22.83
N CYS A 308 13.91 4.78 -23.21
CA CYS A 308 13.85 4.26 -24.57
C CYS A 308 13.50 5.35 -25.62
N GLY A 309 14.22 5.33 -26.74
CA GLY A 309 14.06 6.29 -27.83
C GLY A 309 14.87 7.59 -27.69
N THR A 310 15.34 7.91 -26.49
CA THR A 310 16.07 9.16 -26.24
C THR A 310 17.53 9.09 -26.69
N THR A 311 18.05 10.22 -27.17
CA THR A 311 19.38 10.34 -27.79
C THR A 311 20.19 11.47 -27.15
N PRO A 312 21.49 11.62 -27.45
CA PRO A 312 22.25 12.80 -27.02
C PRO A 312 21.60 14.14 -27.41
N ASP A 313 20.87 14.20 -28.52
CA ASP A 313 20.14 15.42 -28.90
C ASP A 313 18.95 15.71 -27.98
N HIS A 314 18.23 14.66 -27.53
CA HIS A 314 17.19 14.79 -26.51
C HIS A 314 17.78 15.29 -25.19
N ILE A 315 18.87 14.67 -24.71
CA ILE A 315 19.54 15.08 -23.47
C ILE A 315 20.01 16.54 -23.54
N ARG A 316 20.55 16.98 -24.69
CA ARG A 316 20.95 18.38 -24.90
C ARG A 316 19.76 19.33 -24.87
N ALA A 317 18.64 18.95 -25.49
CA ALA A 317 17.42 19.74 -25.46
C ALA A 317 16.85 19.85 -24.03
N ILE A 318 16.78 18.74 -23.31
CA ILE A 318 16.32 18.67 -21.92
C ILE A 318 17.20 19.53 -21.01
N TYR A 319 18.53 19.36 -21.06
CA TYR A 319 19.47 20.16 -20.28
C TYR A 319 19.25 21.66 -20.48
N ASN A 320 19.13 22.10 -21.74
CA ASN A 320 18.93 23.52 -22.04
C ASN A 320 17.56 24.04 -21.56
N ALA A 321 16.53 23.19 -21.54
CA ALA A 321 15.20 23.56 -21.11
C ALA A 321 15.09 23.71 -19.58
N VAL A 322 15.86 22.93 -18.79
CA VAL A 322 15.70 22.87 -17.32
C VAL A 322 16.82 23.51 -16.52
N LYS A 323 18.00 23.79 -17.10
CA LYS A 323 19.20 24.26 -16.36
C LYS A 323 19.00 25.51 -15.49
N ASP A 324 18.07 26.39 -15.86
CA ASP A 324 17.81 27.67 -15.18
C ASP A 324 16.57 27.60 -14.27
N ILE A 325 15.94 26.42 -14.12
CA ILE A 325 14.74 26.22 -13.32
C ILE A 325 15.14 25.66 -11.94
N PRO A 326 14.59 26.18 -10.83
CA PRO A 326 14.88 25.66 -9.51
C PRO A 326 14.37 24.20 -9.36
N PRO A 327 15.11 23.33 -8.66
CA PRO A 327 14.68 21.95 -8.43
C PRO A 327 13.49 21.89 -7.46
N ARG A 328 12.77 20.76 -7.47
CA ARG A 328 11.74 20.44 -6.47
C ARG A 328 12.26 20.62 -5.05
N LYS A 329 11.47 21.27 -4.21
CA LYS A 329 11.70 21.31 -2.76
C LYS A 329 11.14 20.05 -2.12
N ILE A 330 11.95 19.38 -1.30
CA ILE A 330 11.49 18.23 -0.53
C ILE A 330 10.41 18.70 0.46
N PRO A 331 9.20 18.12 0.43
CA PRO A 331 8.11 18.48 1.34
C PRO A 331 8.41 18.04 2.77
N GLU A 332 7.87 18.78 3.74
CA GLU A 332 7.85 18.33 5.13
C GLU A 332 6.74 17.29 5.28
N ILE A 333 7.12 16.05 5.55
CA ILE A 333 6.19 14.93 5.69
C ILE A 333 5.91 14.69 7.17
N LYS A 334 4.64 14.74 7.56
CA LYS A 334 4.23 14.40 8.93
C LYS A 334 4.51 12.92 9.23
N PRO A 335 5.05 12.58 10.41
CA PRO A 335 5.17 11.20 10.86
C PRO A 335 3.81 10.49 10.81
N ALA A 336 3.80 9.27 10.28
CA ALA A 336 2.61 8.42 10.18
C ALA A 336 3.06 7.00 9.89
N CYS A 337 2.34 6.00 10.41
CA CYS A 337 2.59 4.63 10.01
C CYS A 337 2.14 4.44 8.57
N ARG A 338 3.07 4.10 7.68
CA ARG A 338 2.81 3.95 6.25
C ARG A 338 2.93 2.50 5.87
N LEU A 339 1.80 1.86 5.63
CA LEU A 339 1.70 0.48 5.18
C LEU A 339 1.29 0.45 3.71
N SER A 340 1.38 -0.72 3.09
CA SER A 340 0.85 -0.93 1.74
C SER A 340 0.53 -2.39 1.46
N GLY A 341 -0.54 -2.60 0.70
CA GLY A 341 -0.69 -3.75 -0.17
C GLY A 341 -0.35 -3.32 -1.60
N LEU A 342 -1.29 -3.50 -2.54
CA LEU A 342 -1.27 -2.83 -3.84
C LEU A 342 -1.63 -1.34 -3.73
N GLU A 343 -2.35 -0.96 -2.67
CA GLU A 343 -2.77 0.40 -2.38
C GLU A 343 -2.11 0.89 -1.09
N PRO A 344 -1.88 2.21 -0.94
CA PRO A 344 -1.28 2.76 0.26
C PRO A 344 -2.29 2.73 1.40
N PHE A 345 -1.83 2.45 2.61
CA PHE A 345 -2.62 2.59 3.82
C PHE A 345 -1.81 3.33 4.88
N ASN A 346 -2.11 4.61 5.05
CA ASN A 346 -1.40 5.51 5.96
C ASN A 346 -2.24 5.79 7.20
N ILE A 347 -1.66 5.61 8.38
CA ILE A 347 -2.31 5.82 9.68
C ILE A 347 -1.68 7.05 10.32
N TYR A 348 -2.43 8.14 10.35
CA TYR A 348 -2.09 9.43 10.96
C TYR A 348 -2.63 9.52 12.39
N ASP A 349 -2.21 10.54 13.15
CA ASP A 349 -2.67 10.76 14.53
C ASP A 349 -4.19 10.98 14.66
N ASP A 350 -4.84 11.51 13.63
CA ASP A 350 -6.29 11.74 13.53
C ASP A 350 -7.03 10.63 12.77
N SER A 351 -6.33 9.54 12.42
CA SER A 351 -6.96 8.39 11.79
C SER A 351 -7.89 7.66 12.76
N LEU A 352 -8.96 7.12 12.21
CA LEU A 352 -9.93 6.33 12.95
C LEU A 352 -9.37 4.96 13.30
N PHE A 353 -10.04 4.28 14.24
CA PHE A 353 -9.65 2.95 14.69
C PHE A 353 -9.50 1.97 13.53
N VAL A 354 -8.34 1.32 13.45
CA VAL A 354 -8.00 0.38 12.38
C VAL A 354 -8.40 -1.04 12.75
N ASN A 355 -9.22 -1.66 11.90
CA ASN A 355 -9.67 -3.04 12.07
C ASN A 355 -8.72 -4.01 11.37
N VAL A 356 -8.08 -4.88 12.14
CA VAL A 356 -7.24 -5.97 11.64
C VAL A 356 -8.06 -7.27 11.66
N GLY A 357 -8.27 -7.90 10.51
CA GLY A 357 -9.11 -9.08 10.37
C GLY A 357 -8.46 -10.35 10.93
N GLU A 358 -9.07 -10.97 11.94
CA GLU A 358 -8.52 -12.12 12.69
C GLU A 358 -8.83 -13.53 12.13
N ARG A 359 -9.71 -13.65 11.14
CA ARG A 359 -10.33 -14.95 10.78
C ARG A 359 -9.45 -15.88 9.95
N THR A 360 -8.38 -15.34 9.38
CA THR A 360 -7.32 -16.02 8.63
C THR A 360 -6.26 -16.59 9.56
N ASN A 361 -6.72 -17.18 10.67
CA ASN A 361 -5.89 -17.70 11.75
C ASN A 361 -6.25 -19.18 12.00
N VAL A 362 -5.29 -20.07 11.80
CA VAL A 362 -5.46 -21.52 11.95
C VAL A 362 -5.79 -21.90 13.40
N THR A 363 -5.25 -21.22 14.40
CA THR A 363 -5.57 -21.48 15.81
C THR A 363 -6.91 -20.88 16.25
N GLY A 364 -7.27 -19.70 15.71
CA GLY A 364 -8.44 -18.92 16.10
C GLY A 364 -9.74 -19.28 15.36
N SER A 365 -9.64 -19.81 14.14
CA SER A 365 -10.78 -20.04 13.25
C SER A 365 -10.93 -21.50 12.85
N LYS A 366 -11.92 -22.20 13.45
CA LYS A 366 -12.23 -23.59 13.11
C LYS A 366 -12.51 -23.81 11.61
N LYS A 367 -13.14 -22.82 10.96
CA LYS A 367 -13.41 -22.88 9.51
C LYS A 367 -12.10 -22.81 8.74
N PHE A 368 -11.23 -21.86 9.06
CA PHE A 368 -9.97 -21.66 8.35
C PHE A 368 -9.02 -22.84 8.55
N LEU A 369 -8.85 -23.33 9.79
CA LEU A 369 -8.11 -24.56 10.09
C LEU A 369 -8.54 -25.74 9.23
N ARG A 370 -9.85 -25.97 9.11
CA ARG A 370 -10.39 -27.04 8.27
C ARG A 370 -10.01 -26.85 6.80
N LEU A 371 -10.20 -25.64 6.27
CA LEU A 371 -9.91 -25.34 4.87
C LEU A 371 -8.43 -25.51 4.52
N ILE A 372 -7.53 -25.05 5.38
CA ILE A 372 -6.07 -25.22 5.18
C ILE A 372 -5.68 -26.70 5.26
N ARG A 373 -6.22 -27.46 6.23
CA ARG A 373 -5.93 -28.90 6.35
C ARG A 373 -6.49 -29.75 5.21
N GLU A 374 -7.61 -29.33 4.64
CA GLU A 374 -8.24 -29.97 3.47
C GLU A 374 -7.68 -29.44 2.14
N GLU A 375 -6.69 -28.54 2.17
CA GLU A 375 -6.12 -27.86 1.00
C GLU A 375 -7.17 -27.15 0.12
N ASN A 376 -8.30 -26.75 0.70
CA ASN A 376 -9.35 -25.99 0.02
C ASN A 376 -9.03 -24.49 0.09
N PHE A 377 -7.97 -24.11 -0.63
CA PHE A 377 -7.44 -22.74 -0.60
C PHE A 377 -8.37 -21.72 -1.26
N ALA A 378 -9.23 -22.12 -2.21
CA ALA A 378 -10.20 -21.23 -2.82
C ALA A 378 -11.19 -20.66 -1.78
N GLU A 379 -11.79 -21.53 -0.95
CA GLU A 379 -12.64 -21.09 0.15
C GLU A 379 -11.86 -20.38 1.26
N ALA A 380 -10.56 -20.67 1.42
CA ALA A 380 -9.70 -19.97 2.37
C ALA A 380 -9.45 -18.52 1.94
N LEU A 381 -9.25 -18.27 0.64
CA LEU A 381 -9.19 -16.92 0.06
C LEU A 381 -10.51 -16.17 0.25
N ASP A 382 -11.66 -16.85 0.13
CA ASP A 382 -12.96 -16.22 0.40
C ASP A 382 -13.07 -15.73 1.85
N VAL A 383 -12.46 -16.43 2.82
CA VAL A 383 -12.41 -15.95 4.22
C VAL A 383 -11.63 -14.63 4.30
N ALA A 384 -10.49 -14.52 3.63
CA ALA A 384 -9.71 -13.29 3.58
C ALA A 384 -10.47 -12.16 2.87
N ARG A 385 -11.04 -12.43 1.69
CA ARG A 385 -11.81 -11.45 0.90
C ARG A 385 -13.02 -10.91 1.69
N GLN A 386 -13.77 -11.78 2.34
CA GLN A 386 -14.92 -11.39 3.16
C GLN A 386 -14.54 -10.45 4.30
N GLN A 387 -13.35 -10.59 4.89
CA GLN A 387 -12.89 -9.67 5.94
C GLN A 387 -12.65 -8.27 5.38
N VAL A 388 -11.98 -8.18 4.23
CA VAL A 388 -11.74 -6.90 3.53
C VAL A 388 -13.06 -6.24 3.12
N GLU A 389 -13.99 -7.00 2.54
CA GLU A 389 -15.34 -6.52 2.18
C GLU A 389 -16.16 -6.10 3.41
N SER A 390 -15.88 -6.71 4.56
CA SER A 390 -16.49 -6.36 5.85
C SER A 390 -15.75 -5.23 6.55
N GLY A 391 -14.82 -4.51 5.91
CA GLY A 391 -14.17 -3.32 6.47
C GLY A 391 -12.87 -3.57 7.25
N ALA A 392 -12.26 -4.76 7.14
CA ALA A 392 -10.89 -4.96 7.60
C ALA A 392 -9.91 -4.19 6.70
N GLN A 393 -9.06 -3.38 7.32
CA GLN A 393 -8.07 -2.55 6.63
C GLN A 393 -6.69 -3.20 6.60
N ILE A 394 -6.47 -4.21 7.44
CA ILE A 394 -5.29 -5.09 7.47
C ILE A 394 -5.81 -6.51 7.66
N ILE A 395 -5.16 -7.51 7.05
CA ILE A 395 -5.49 -8.92 7.25
C ILE A 395 -4.38 -9.62 8.02
N ASP A 396 -4.71 -10.20 9.18
CA ASP A 396 -3.81 -11.00 10.00
C ASP A 396 -3.82 -12.46 9.51
N ILE A 397 -2.65 -12.99 9.14
CA ILE A 397 -2.50 -14.35 8.60
C ILE A 397 -1.62 -15.15 9.54
N ASN A 398 -2.20 -16.16 10.17
CA ASN A 398 -1.51 -17.09 11.07
C ASN A 398 -1.70 -18.53 10.61
N MET A 399 -0.59 -19.24 10.42
CA MET A 399 -0.53 -20.64 9.99
C MET A 399 0.03 -21.58 11.06
N ASP A 400 0.19 -21.12 12.30
CA ASP A 400 0.79 -21.91 13.38
C ASP A 400 -0.14 -23.06 13.79
N GLU A 401 0.29 -24.29 13.57
CA GLU A 401 -0.39 -25.49 14.06
C GLU A 401 0.60 -26.65 14.10
N GLY A 402 0.64 -27.38 15.22
CA GLY A 402 1.69 -28.40 15.45
C GLY A 402 1.70 -29.56 14.45
N MET A 403 0.60 -29.78 13.73
CA MET A 403 0.44 -30.86 12.73
C MET A 403 0.51 -30.37 11.27
N LEU A 404 0.75 -29.07 11.04
CA LEU A 404 0.84 -28.45 9.71
C LEU A 404 2.29 -28.14 9.37
N ASP A 405 2.67 -28.22 8.09
CA ASP A 405 3.83 -27.50 7.59
C ASP A 405 3.49 -25.99 7.52
N SER A 406 3.62 -25.32 8.66
CA SER A 406 3.20 -23.92 8.80
C SER A 406 3.99 -22.96 7.91
N GLU A 407 5.28 -23.22 7.68
CA GLU A 407 6.11 -22.40 6.79
C GLU A 407 5.66 -22.57 5.33
N GLY A 408 5.52 -23.81 4.86
CA GLY A 408 5.02 -24.09 3.51
C GLY A 408 3.60 -23.57 3.28
N ALA A 409 2.71 -23.70 4.26
CA ALA A 409 1.35 -23.18 4.20
C ALA A 409 1.31 -21.65 4.15
N MET A 410 2.17 -20.96 4.92
CA MET A 410 2.30 -19.50 4.90
C MET A 410 2.72 -19.01 3.50
N VAL A 411 3.80 -19.59 2.96
CA VAL A 411 4.31 -19.25 1.63
C VAL A 411 3.25 -19.50 0.56
N HIS A 412 2.62 -20.67 0.56
CA HIS A 412 1.62 -21.04 -0.44
C HIS A 412 0.41 -20.09 -0.39
N PHE A 413 -0.14 -19.84 0.80
CA PHE A 413 -1.31 -18.99 0.95
C PHE A 413 -1.02 -17.52 0.61
N LEU A 414 0.12 -16.97 1.00
CA LEU A 414 0.50 -15.60 0.64
C LEU A 414 0.72 -15.44 -0.87
N ASN A 415 1.31 -16.44 -1.53
CA ASN A 415 1.45 -16.43 -2.98
C ASN A 415 0.09 -16.44 -3.70
N LEU A 416 -0.91 -17.13 -3.14
CA LEU A 416 -2.29 -17.08 -3.63
C LEU A 416 -2.95 -15.73 -3.36
N VAL A 417 -2.79 -15.16 -2.16
CA VAL A 417 -3.30 -13.83 -1.80
C VAL A 417 -2.76 -12.76 -2.76
N ALA A 418 -1.49 -12.85 -3.16
CA ALA A 418 -0.89 -11.93 -4.13
C ALA A 418 -1.55 -11.99 -5.52
N SER A 419 -2.25 -13.08 -5.86
CA SER A 419 -2.99 -13.23 -7.12
C SER A 419 -4.43 -12.71 -7.06
N GLU A 420 -4.90 -12.29 -5.88
CA GLU A 420 -6.24 -11.80 -5.61
C GLU A 420 -6.21 -10.28 -5.29
N PRO A 421 -6.50 -9.39 -6.27
CA PRO A 421 -6.40 -7.94 -6.07
C PRO A 421 -7.27 -7.40 -4.92
N ASP A 422 -8.46 -7.97 -4.72
CA ASP A 422 -9.39 -7.54 -3.68
C ASP A 422 -8.83 -7.77 -2.27
N ILE A 423 -7.96 -8.76 -2.11
CA ILE A 423 -7.28 -9.09 -0.85
C ILE A 423 -5.97 -8.32 -0.77
N SER A 424 -5.13 -8.44 -1.81
CA SER A 424 -3.78 -7.86 -1.83
C SER A 424 -3.76 -6.33 -1.88
N ARG A 425 -4.89 -5.65 -2.13
CA ARG A 425 -4.98 -4.18 -2.03
C ARG A 425 -4.68 -3.66 -0.62
N VAL A 426 -5.03 -4.40 0.43
CA VAL A 426 -4.76 -4.01 1.82
C VAL A 426 -3.44 -4.61 2.34
N PRO A 427 -2.79 -3.99 3.34
CA PRO A 427 -1.60 -4.57 3.98
C PRO A 427 -1.89 -5.91 4.66
N ILE A 428 -0.84 -6.74 4.73
CA ILE A 428 -0.86 -8.03 5.41
C ILE A 428 -0.11 -7.92 6.74
N MET A 429 -0.69 -8.48 7.80
CA MET A 429 -0.04 -8.73 9.07
C MET A 429 0.35 -10.22 9.12
N ILE A 430 1.65 -10.48 9.17
CA ILE A 430 2.21 -11.84 9.16
C ILE A 430 2.34 -12.28 10.61
N ASP A 431 1.53 -13.25 11.01
CA ASP A 431 1.42 -13.73 12.37
C ASP A 431 2.02 -15.13 12.55
N SER A 432 3.03 -15.23 13.41
CA SER A 432 3.57 -16.50 13.90
C SER A 432 4.36 -16.32 15.19
N SER A 433 4.38 -17.37 16.00
CA SER A 433 5.27 -17.52 17.14
C SER A 433 6.71 -17.90 16.77
N LYS A 434 6.96 -18.21 15.49
CA LYS A 434 8.25 -18.68 14.97
C LYS A 434 8.81 -17.70 13.94
N TRP A 435 10.03 -17.25 14.15
CA TRP A 435 10.67 -16.25 13.29
C TRP A 435 10.83 -16.73 11.84
N GLU A 436 11.19 -18.00 11.64
CA GLU A 436 11.39 -18.59 10.31
C GLU A 436 10.12 -18.49 9.43
N ILE A 437 8.94 -18.60 10.03
CA ILE A 437 7.65 -18.46 9.32
C ILE A 437 7.36 -16.99 9.00
N ILE A 438 7.64 -16.07 9.94
CA ILE A 438 7.52 -14.62 9.71
C ILE A 438 8.42 -14.22 8.54
N GLU A 439 9.68 -14.65 8.56
CA GLU A 439 10.66 -14.33 7.54
C GLU A 439 10.26 -14.91 6.18
N ALA A 440 9.78 -16.16 6.14
CA ALA A 440 9.24 -16.76 4.92
C ALA A 440 8.04 -15.97 4.37
N GLY A 441 7.15 -15.48 5.24
CA GLY A 441 6.04 -14.63 4.83
C GLY A 441 6.48 -13.26 4.29
N LEU A 442 7.47 -12.62 4.92
CA LEU A 442 8.02 -11.32 4.48
C LEU A 442 8.62 -11.41 3.08
N LYS A 443 9.18 -12.57 2.72
CA LYS A 443 9.72 -12.89 1.40
C LYS A 443 8.65 -13.09 0.32
N CYS A 444 7.36 -13.12 0.68
CA CYS A 444 6.22 -13.30 -0.24
C CYS A 444 5.38 -12.02 -0.45
N VAL A 445 5.58 -10.96 0.35
CA VAL A 445 4.73 -9.76 0.33
C VAL A 445 5.41 -8.55 -0.30
N GLN A 446 4.83 -8.06 -1.40
CA GLN A 446 5.38 -6.93 -2.16
C GLN A 446 5.24 -5.58 -1.44
N GLY A 447 4.18 -5.40 -0.65
CA GLY A 447 3.91 -4.18 0.11
C GLY A 447 4.72 -4.08 1.41
N LYS A 448 4.50 -2.99 2.17
CA LYS A 448 4.97 -2.82 3.54
C LYS A 448 3.97 -3.47 4.51
N ALA A 449 4.36 -4.65 4.98
CA ALA A 449 3.59 -5.51 5.88
C ALA A 449 3.81 -5.15 7.36
N VAL A 450 3.04 -5.79 8.24
CA VAL A 450 3.21 -5.76 9.70
C VAL A 450 3.68 -7.12 10.19
N VAL A 451 4.73 -7.18 11.01
CA VAL A 451 5.19 -8.40 11.67
C VAL A 451 4.47 -8.56 13.00
N ASN A 452 3.80 -9.69 13.21
CA ASN A 452 3.11 -10.06 14.45
C ASN A 452 3.71 -11.38 14.98
N SER A 453 4.67 -11.37 15.90
CA SER A 453 5.23 -10.22 16.61
C SER A 453 6.68 -10.49 17.01
N ILE A 454 7.36 -9.48 17.54
CA ILE A 454 8.65 -9.60 18.20
C ILE A 454 8.52 -9.22 19.69
N SER A 455 9.45 -9.68 20.53
CA SER A 455 9.43 -9.37 21.97
C SER A 455 10.81 -9.55 22.59
N LEU A 456 10.97 -9.12 23.84
CA LEU A 456 12.20 -9.29 24.62
C LEU A 456 12.30 -10.66 25.31
N LYS A 457 11.37 -11.58 25.04
CA LYS A 457 11.28 -12.91 25.69
C LYS A 457 12.61 -13.69 25.63
N GLU A 458 13.29 -13.63 24.50
CA GLU A 458 14.56 -14.34 24.28
C GLU A 458 15.79 -13.47 24.58
N GLY A 459 15.57 -12.28 25.13
CA GLY A 459 16.59 -11.32 25.50
C GLY A 459 16.84 -10.23 24.46
N TYR A 460 17.77 -9.35 24.82
CA TYR A 460 18.10 -8.14 24.05
C TYR A 460 18.67 -8.45 22.66
N ASP A 461 19.63 -9.36 22.56
CA ASP A 461 20.36 -9.60 21.30
C ASP A 461 19.44 -10.12 20.19
N GLU A 462 18.58 -11.09 20.51
CA GLU A 462 17.63 -11.68 19.55
C GLU A 462 16.54 -10.67 19.17
N PHE A 463 16.05 -9.86 20.10
CA PHE A 463 15.10 -8.79 19.82
C PHE A 463 15.69 -7.75 18.85
N VAL A 464 16.95 -7.34 19.05
CA VAL A 464 17.67 -6.39 18.18
C VAL A 464 17.92 -6.99 16.80
N GLU A 465 18.30 -8.26 16.72
CA GLU A 465 18.51 -8.96 15.44
C GLU A 465 17.21 -9.01 14.62
N LYS A 466 16.12 -9.48 15.23
CA LYS A 466 14.79 -9.54 14.58
C LYS A 466 14.32 -8.15 14.16
N ALA A 467 14.49 -7.13 15.01
CA ALA A 467 14.15 -5.75 14.67
C ALA A 467 14.96 -5.21 13.48
N ARG A 468 16.26 -5.50 13.40
CA ARG A 468 17.10 -5.12 12.25
C ARG A 468 16.63 -5.80 10.97
N LEU A 469 16.29 -7.08 11.03
CA LEU A 469 15.75 -7.82 9.88
C LEU A 469 14.39 -7.23 9.45
N CYS A 470 13.46 -6.97 10.37
CA CYS A 470 12.19 -6.30 10.05
C CYS A 470 12.41 -4.97 9.32
N ARG A 471 13.39 -4.16 9.77
CA ARG A 471 13.75 -2.90 9.10
C ARG A 471 14.34 -3.15 7.71
N GLN A 472 15.18 -4.17 7.56
CA GLN A 472 15.81 -4.53 6.27
C GLN A 472 14.79 -5.07 5.26
N TYR A 473 13.74 -5.77 5.70
CA TYR A 473 12.60 -6.17 4.88
C TYR A 473 11.59 -5.04 4.64
N GLY A 474 11.70 -3.92 5.37
CA GLY A 474 10.80 -2.79 5.27
C GLY A 474 9.40 -3.04 5.86
N ALA A 475 9.31 -3.71 7.01
CA ALA A 475 8.07 -3.99 7.71
C ALA A 475 7.87 -3.13 8.97
N ALA A 476 6.62 -2.84 9.31
CA ALA A 476 6.25 -2.38 10.66
C ALA A 476 6.22 -3.59 11.63
N VAL A 477 6.25 -3.33 12.94
CA VAL A 477 6.36 -4.40 13.94
C VAL A 477 5.34 -4.26 15.06
N ILE A 478 4.67 -5.37 15.39
CA ILE A 478 4.02 -5.55 16.68
C ILE A 478 5.05 -6.02 17.70
N VAL A 479 5.12 -5.29 18.81
CA VAL A 479 5.99 -5.57 19.94
C VAL A 479 5.12 -5.98 21.12
N MET A 480 5.14 -7.26 21.46
CA MET A 480 4.41 -7.72 22.63
C MET A 480 5.08 -7.28 23.92
N ALA A 481 4.28 -6.96 24.94
CA ALA A 481 4.76 -6.72 26.30
C ALA A 481 5.16 -8.05 26.99
N PHE A 482 6.20 -8.70 26.46
CA PHE A 482 6.76 -9.96 26.94
C PHE A 482 8.29 -9.82 26.96
N ASP A 483 8.90 -10.02 28.12
CA ASP A 483 10.36 -10.08 28.27
C ASP A 483 10.83 -11.37 28.96
N GLU A 484 12.09 -11.42 29.37
CA GLU A 484 12.75 -12.60 29.93
C GLU A 484 12.09 -13.13 31.21
N VAL A 485 11.30 -12.29 31.90
CA VAL A 485 10.58 -12.64 33.14
C VAL A 485 9.22 -13.26 32.84
N GLY A 486 8.59 -12.92 31.71
CA GLY A 486 7.24 -13.35 31.38
C GLY A 486 6.41 -12.31 30.66
N GLN A 487 5.14 -12.62 30.46
CA GLN A 487 4.16 -11.68 29.92
C GLN A 487 3.78 -10.62 30.97
N ALA A 488 3.60 -9.38 30.52
CA ALA A 488 3.17 -8.29 31.38
C ALA A 488 1.67 -8.38 31.71
N ASP A 489 1.34 -8.71 32.95
CA ASP A 489 -0.02 -8.85 33.48
C ASP A 489 -0.57 -7.56 34.11
N THR A 490 0.27 -6.76 34.78
CA THR A 490 -0.11 -5.49 35.43
C THR A 490 0.20 -4.25 34.58
N ALA A 491 -0.50 -3.13 34.80
CA ALA A 491 -0.24 -1.86 34.10
C ALA A 491 1.21 -1.38 34.26
N ALA A 492 1.77 -1.50 35.48
CA ALA A 492 3.15 -1.11 35.75
C ALA A 492 4.13 -1.92 34.90
N ARG A 493 3.93 -3.24 34.81
CA ARG A 493 4.80 -4.12 34.03
C ARG A 493 4.66 -3.89 32.53
N LYS A 494 3.44 -3.65 32.04
CA LYS A 494 3.17 -3.29 30.64
C LYS A 494 3.93 -2.01 30.25
N ARG A 495 3.83 -0.96 31.09
CA ARG A 495 4.55 0.32 30.88
C ARG A 495 6.07 0.13 30.84
N GLU A 496 6.62 -0.64 31.78
CA GLU A 496 8.06 -0.90 31.86
C GLU A 496 8.59 -1.59 30.61
N ILE A 497 7.95 -2.69 30.19
CA ILE A 497 8.41 -3.46 29.02
C ILE A 497 8.23 -2.64 27.74
N CYS A 498 7.08 -1.97 27.54
CA CYS A 498 6.89 -1.11 26.36
C CYS A 498 7.93 0.02 26.30
N LYS A 499 8.26 0.66 27.44
CA LYS A 499 9.30 1.69 27.49
C LYS A 499 10.68 1.13 27.13
N ARG A 500 11.05 -0.01 27.73
CA ARG A 500 12.33 -0.69 27.46
C ARG A 500 12.43 -1.05 25.97
N SER A 501 11.41 -1.69 25.41
CA SER A 501 11.39 -2.05 23.99
C SER A 501 11.44 -0.83 23.08
N TYR A 502 10.72 0.25 23.40
CA TYR A 502 10.78 1.51 22.64
C TYR A 502 12.19 2.09 22.64
N ASP A 503 12.84 2.14 23.80
CA ASP A 503 14.20 2.68 23.91
C ASP A 503 15.20 1.86 23.10
N VAL A 504 15.11 0.54 23.12
CA VAL A 504 15.97 -0.34 22.32
C VAL A 504 15.72 -0.14 20.83
N LEU A 505 14.45 -0.14 20.39
CA LEU A 505 14.11 0.01 18.97
C LEU A 505 14.52 1.38 18.43
N VAL A 506 14.20 2.46 19.14
CA VAL A 506 14.45 3.82 18.66
C VAL A 506 15.92 4.21 18.82
N ASN A 507 16.54 3.96 19.98
CA ASN A 507 17.89 4.46 20.26
C ASN A 507 19.00 3.51 19.76
N ASP A 508 18.82 2.19 19.89
CA ASP A 508 19.89 1.23 19.59
C ASP A 508 19.78 0.67 18.16
N VAL A 509 18.56 0.48 17.65
CA VAL A 509 18.30 -0.03 16.28
C VAL A 509 18.11 1.10 15.27
N GLY A 510 17.63 2.26 15.70
CA GLY A 510 17.22 3.34 14.80
C GLY A 510 15.94 2.99 14.02
N PHE A 511 15.05 2.23 14.64
CA PHE A 511 13.75 1.86 14.07
C PHE A 511 12.82 3.08 14.07
N PRO A 512 12.10 3.38 12.97
CA PRO A 512 11.14 4.50 12.94
C PRO A 512 10.05 4.29 13.99
N ALA A 513 9.84 5.29 14.87
CA ALA A 513 8.90 5.15 15.99
C ALA A 513 7.45 4.99 15.51
N GLU A 514 7.09 5.60 14.39
CA GLU A 514 5.79 5.48 13.73
C GLU A 514 5.50 4.07 13.17
N ASP A 515 6.52 3.20 13.03
CA ASP A 515 6.36 1.81 12.57
C ASP A 515 6.30 0.81 13.75
N ILE A 516 6.33 1.30 14.99
CA ILE A 516 6.25 0.48 16.21
C ILE A 516 4.81 0.43 16.70
N ILE A 517 4.28 -0.78 16.84
CA ILE A 517 2.95 -1.08 17.37
C ILE A 517 3.11 -1.87 18.65
N PHE A 518 2.73 -1.34 19.80
CA PHE A 518 2.74 -2.12 21.04
C PHE A 518 1.48 -2.97 21.16
N ASP A 519 1.67 -4.23 21.56
CA ASP A 519 0.60 -5.06 22.13
C ASP A 519 0.87 -5.23 23.63
N PRO A 520 0.16 -4.47 24.50
CA PRO A 520 0.27 -4.62 25.95
C PRO A 520 -0.25 -5.95 26.51
N ASN A 521 -0.65 -6.91 25.67
CA ASN A 521 -1.32 -8.17 25.97
C ASN A 521 -2.75 -7.98 26.49
N VAL A 522 -3.73 -8.32 25.65
CA VAL A 522 -5.14 -8.47 26.06
C VAL A 522 -5.37 -9.85 26.67
N PHE A 523 -5.77 -9.89 27.94
CA PHE A 523 -6.10 -11.14 28.65
C PHE A 523 -7.60 -11.31 28.88
N ALA A 524 -8.00 -12.55 29.14
CA ALA A 524 -9.38 -12.90 29.46
C ALA A 524 -9.80 -12.35 30.84
N VAL A 525 -11.00 -11.75 30.89
CA VAL A 525 -11.63 -11.28 32.14
C VAL A 525 -12.75 -12.22 32.58
N ALA A 526 -13.30 -11.99 33.78
CA ALA A 526 -14.40 -12.79 34.36
C ALA A 526 -14.10 -14.30 34.35
N THR A 527 -12.87 -14.65 34.72
CA THR A 527 -12.39 -16.04 34.80
C THR A 527 -12.75 -16.71 36.13
N GLY A 528 -13.24 -15.94 37.11
CA GLY A 528 -13.46 -16.37 38.49
C GLY A 528 -12.21 -16.35 39.37
N ILE A 529 -11.10 -15.78 38.87
CA ILE A 529 -9.83 -15.59 39.60
C ILE A 529 -9.68 -14.09 39.85
N GLU A 530 -9.49 -13.70 41.12
CA GLU A 530 -9.48 -12.28 41.54
C GLU A 530 -8.34 -11.49 40.89
N GLU A 531 -7.18 -12.12 40.74
CA GLU A 531 -6.00 -11.54 40.10
C GLU A 531 -6.27 -11.16 38.63
N HIS A 532 -7.24 -11.82 37.97
CA HIS A 532 -7.56 -11.58 36.57
C HIS A 532 -8.59 -10.46 36.37
N ASN A 533 -9.23 -9.99 37.44
CA ASN A 533 -10.29 -8.99 37.35
C ASN A 533 -9.78 -7.65 36.80
N ASN A 534 -8.51 -7.32 37.08
CA ASN A 534 -7.95 -6.03 36.70
C ASN A 534 -7.34 -6.00 35.29
N TYR A 535 -7.24 -7.14 34.59
CA TYR A 535 -6.51 -7.23 33.31
C TYR A 535 -6.98 -6.26 32.22
N ALA A 536 -8.29 -6.03 32.10
CA ALA A 536 -8.82 -5.06 31.13
C ALA A 536 -8.46 -3.61 31.51
N VAL A 537 -8.57 -3.27 32.80
CA VAL A 537 -8.16 -1.95 33.32
C VAL A 537 -6.67 -1.74 33.11
N ASP A 538 -5.85 -2.74 33.42
CA ASP A 538 -4.39 -2.69 33.26
C ASP A 538 -3.98 -2.43 31.79
N PHE A 539 -4.68 -3.05 30.84
CA PHE A 539 -4.48 -2.78 29.41
C PHE A 539 -4.89 -1.35 29.03
N ILE A 540 -6.07 -0.90 29.45
CA ILE A 540 -6.62 0.43 29.13
C ILE A 540 -5.71 1.54 29.70
N GLU A 541 -5.24 1.37 30.93
CA GLU A 541 -4.30 2.29 31.56
C GLU A 541 -2.91 2.29 30.90
N ALA A 542 -2.41 1.11 30.51
CA ALA A 542 -1.14 1.01 29.78
C ALA A 542 -1.23 1.68 28.41
N THR A 543 -2.37 1.54 27.71
CA THR A 543 -2.66 2.21 26.43
C THR A 543 -2.56 3.73 26.57
N GLY A 544 -3.25 4.31 27.55
CA GLY A 544 -3.20 5.76 27.80
C GLY A 544 -1.80 6.24 28.14
N TRP A 545 -1.05 5.44 28.90
CA TRP A 545 0.34 5.75 29.22
C TRP A 545 1.25 5.70 27.98
N ILE A 546 1.15 4.66 27.15
CA ILE A 546 1.93 4.51 25.91
C ILE A 546 1.68 5.70 24.99
N LYS A 547 0.41 6.05 24.74
CA LYS A 547 0.05 7.17 23.86
C LYS A 547 0.63 8.51 24.34
N GLN A 548 0.75 8.70 25.66
CA GLN A 548 1.30 9.93 26.25
C GLN A 548 2.84 9.96 26.31
N ASN A 549 3.50 8.81 26.46
CA ASN A 549 4.92 8.74 26.80
C ASN A 549 5.82 8.20 25.68
N LEU A 550 5.27 7.46 24.72
CA LEU A 550 6.00 6.85 23.61
C LEU A 550 5.54 7.51 22.29
N PRO A 551 6.16 8.63 21.88
CA PRO A 551 5.67 9.41 20.74
C PRO A 551 5.73 8.60 19.44
N HIS A 552 4.70 8.81 18.61
CA HIS A 552 4.44 8.14 17.33
C HIS A 552 4.12 6.64 17.38
N ALA A 553 4.41 5.96 18.49
CA ALA A 553 4.08 4.54 18.63
C ALA A 553 2.55 4.35 18.61
N MET A 554 2.14 3.24 18.00
CA MET A 554 0.76 2.80 17.92
C MET A 554 0.48 1.72 18.97
N ILE A 555 -0.81 1.45 19.22
CA ILE A 555 -1.26 0.43 20.18
C ILE A 555 -2.25 -0.50 19.49
N SER A 556 -2.01 -1.81 19.62
CA SER A 556 -2.86 -2.91 19.16
C SER A 556 -3.15 -3.90 20.29
N GLY A 557 -3.97 -4.90 19.99
CA GLY A 557 -4.22 -6.04 20.85
C GLY A 557 -5.12 -7.08 20.18
N GLY A 558 -4.94 -8.35 20.56
CA GLY A 558 -5.87 -9.45 20.26
C GLY A 558 -7.19 -9.28 21.00
N VAL A 559 -8.11 -8.48 20.46
CA VAL A 559 -9.32 -8.02 21.18
C VAL A 559 -10.21 -9.20 21.58
N SER A 560 -10.34 -10.21 20.71
CA SER A 560 -11.16 -11.41 20.97
C SER A 560 -10.70 -12.23 22.18
N ASN A 561 -9.49 -12.01 22.70
CA ASN A 561 -8.99 -12.67 23.92
C ASN A 561 -9.72 -12.20 25.17
N VAL A 562 -10.23 -10.97 25.21
CA VAL A 562 -10.92 -10.42 26.39
C VAL A 562 -12.16 -11.24 26.77
N SER A 563 -12.84 -11.83 25.77
CA SER A 563 -14.10 -12.57 25.93
C SER A 563 -13.94 -14.09 25.97
N PHE A 564 -12.71 -14.59 26.13
CA PHE A 564 -12.42 -16.03 26.03
C PHE A 564 -13.18 -16.90 27.04
N SER A 565 -13.43 -16.37 28.24
CA SER A 565 -14.19 -17.05 29.31
C SER A 565 -15.63 -17.40 28.92
N PHE A 566 -16.18 -16.76 27.88
CA PHE A 566 -17.56 -16.92 27.42
C PHE A 566 -17.70 -17.68 26.09
N ARG A 567 -16.69 -18.48 25.70
CA ARG A 567 -16.74 -19.33 24.50
C ARG A 567 -18.05 -20.14 24.41
N GLY A 568 -18.77 -19.96 23.29
CA GLY A 568 -20.07 -20.59 23.05
C GLY A 568 -21.29 -19.72 23.40
N ASN A 569 -21.10 -18.54 24.00
CA ASN A 569 -22.14 -17.54 24.23
C ASN A 569 -21.89 -16.30 23.36
N GLU A 570 -22.21 -16.41 22.07
CA GLU A 570 -21.89 -15.38 21.07
C GLU A 570 -22.46 -13.98 21.40
N PRO A 571 -23.72 -13.81 21.84
CA PRO A 571 -24.23 -12.47 22.19
C PRO A 571 -23.38 -11.74 23.26
N VAL A 572 -22.89 -12.47 24.26
CA VAL A 572 -22.01 -11.92 25.29
C VAL A 572 -20.59 -11.68 24.73
N ARG A 573 -20.10 -12.59 23.87
CA ARG A 573 -18.79 -12.45 23.22
C ARG A 573 -18.72 -11.32 22.20
N GLU A 574 -19.84 -10.87 21.65
CA GLU A 574 -19.89 -9.67 20.80
C GLU A 574 -19.96 -8.39 21.64
N ALA A 575 -20.59 -8.43 22.82
CA ALA A 575 -20.72 -7.29 23.71
C ALA A 575 -19.42 -6.92 24.46
N ILE A 576 -18.68 -7.91 24.98
CA ILE A 576 -17.45 -7.65 25.76
C ILE A 576 -16.38 -6.90 24.93
N PRO A 577 -15.99 -7.35 23.72
CA PRO A 577 -15.07 -6.63 22.87
C PRO A 577 -15.52 -5.22 22.51
N ALA A 578 -16.82 -5.01 22.27
CA ALA A 578 -17.36 -3.70 21.91
C ALA A 578 -17.22 -2.69 23.07
N VAL A 579 -17.55 -3.10 24.30
CA VAL A 579 -17.36 -2.26 25.51
C VAL A 579 -15.87 -2.03 25.79
N PHE A 580 -15.05 -3.07 25.69
CA PHE A 580 -13.60 -2.95 25.86
C PHE A 580 -12.99 -1.95 24.87
N LEU A 581 -13.30 -2.08 23.58
CA LEU A 581 -12.79 -1.19 22.54
C LEU A 581 -13.29 0.24 22.72
N TYR A 582 -14.54 0.45 23.15
CA TYR A 582 -15.04 1.79 23.45
C TYR A 582 -14.14 2.49 24.48
N HIS A 583 -13.80 1.84 25.59
CA HIS A 583 -12.94 2.42 26.61
C HIS A 583 -11.46 2.51 26.21
N ALA A 584 -10.92 1.49 25.53
CA ALA A 584 -9.54 1.47 25.09
C ALA A 584 -9.25 2.53 24.00
N ASN A 585 -10.17 2.73 23.07
CA ASN A 585 -10.08 3.76 22.03
C ASN A 585 -10.07 5.17 22.64
N GLN A 586 -10.85 5.42 23.69
CA GLN A 586 -10.82 6.69 24.43
C GLN A 586 -9.47 6.97 25.11
N GLN A 587 -8.69 5.93 25.42
CA GLN A 587 -7.31 6.05 25.91
C GLN A 587 -6.26 6.09 24.79
N GLY A 588 -6.66 6.05 23.52
CA GLY A 588 -5.78 6.18 22.37
C GLY A 588 -5.34 4.85 21.74
N MET A 589 -6.07 3.75 21.96
CA MET A 589 -5.86 2.51 21.19
C MET A 589 -6.10 2.76 19.70
N THR A 590 -5.08 2.53 18.86
CA THR A 590 -5.11 2.91 17.43
C THR A 590 -5.68 1.83 16.52
N MET A 591 -5.51 0.55 16.89
CA MET A 591 -5.94 -0.58 16.08
C MET A 591 -6.23 -1.80 16.94
N GLY A 592 -6.86 -2.83 16.37
CA GLY A 592 -7.05 -4.10 17.07
C GLY A 592 -7.31 -5.27 16.12
N ILE A 593 -6.87 -6.45 16.55
CA ILE A 593 -7.14 -7.72 15.87
C ILE A 593 -8.52 -8.19 16.32
N VAL A 594 -9.47 -8.11 15.38
CA VAL A 594 -10.91 -8.23 15.61
C VAL A 594 -11.57 -9.07 14.54
N ASN A 595 -12.71 -9.65 14.90
CA ASN A 595 -13.67 -10.14 13.92
C ASN A 595 -14.50 -8.96 13.38
N ALA A 596 -13.98 -8.32 12.33
CA ALA A 596 -14.57 -7.13 11.72
C ALA A 596 -16.09 -7.26 11.48
N GLY A 597 -16.57 -8.43 11.07
CA GLY A 597 -17.99 -8.64 10.75
C GLY A 597 -18.95 -8.79 11.94
N GLN A 598 -18.45 -9.07 13.15
CA GLN A 598 -19.24 -9.47 14.34
C GLN A 598 -19.13 -8.50 15.52
N LEU A 599 -18.55 -7.32 15.35
CA LEU A 599 -18.54 -6.33 16.43
C LEU A 599 -19.95 -5.77 16.66
N ALA A 600 -20.40 -5.75 17.92
CA ALA A 600 -21.65 -5.11 18.32
C ALA A 600 -21.51 -3.59 18.33
N ILE A 601 -22.60 -2.86 18.12
CA ILE A 601 -22.64 -1.40 18.28
C ILE A 601 -22.82 -1.12 19.77
N TYR A 602 -21.94 -0.31 20.36
CA TYR A 602 -21.91 -0.12 21.83
C TYR A 602 -23.25 0.37 22.40
N ASP A 603 -23.94 1.28 21.70
CA ASP A 603 -25.24 1.81 22.15
C ASP A 603 -26.39 0.82 22.00
N ASP A 604 -26.23 -0.21 21.17
CA ASP A 604 -27.25 -1.23 20.91
C ASP A 604 -27.20 -2.41 21.86
N ILE A 605 -26.15 -2.52 22.67
CA ILE A 605 -26.02 -3.56 23.68
C ILE A 605 -27.14 -3.35 24.71
N PRO A 606 -27.95 -4.38 25.02
CA PRO A 606 -29.01 -4.29 26.02
C PRO A 606 -28.47 -3.73 27.33
N LYS A 607 -29.15 -2.73 27.92
CA LYS A 607 -28.64 -1.98 29.07
C LYS A 607 -28.15 -2.88 30.22
N GLU A 608 -28.92 -3.90 30.58
CA GLU A 608 -28.54 -4.83 31.66
C GLU A 608 -27.23 -5.58 31.34
N LEU A 609 -27.04 -6.02 30.09
CA LEU A 609 -25.82 -6.68 29.64
C LEU A 609 -24.66 -5.68 29.57
N LYS A 610 -24.90 -4.48 29.02
CA LYS A 610 -23.87 -3.44 28.92
C LYS A 610 -23.34 -3.04 30.30
N ASP A 611 -24.23 -2.73 31.24
CA ASP A 611 -23.87 -2.32 32.60
C ASP A 611 -23.09 -3.44 33.33
N ALA A 612 -23.44 -4.72 33.09
CA ALA A 612 -22.71 -5.86 33.66
C ALA A 612 -21.32 -6.05 33.02
N VAL A 613 -21.21 -5.91 31.70
CA VAL A 613 -19.94 -5.98 30.97
C VAL A 613 -19.02 -4.82 31.35
N GLU A 614 -19.54 -3.59 31.44
CA GLU A 614 -18.77 -2.42 31.87
C GLU A 614 -18.22 -2.58 33.28
N ALA A 615 -19.02 -3.12 34.21
CA ALA A 615 -18.56 -3.39 35.57
C ALA A 615 -17.35 -4.35 35.57
N VAL A 616 -17.38 -5.39 34.73
CA VAL A 616 -16.25 -6.33 34.59
C VAL A 616 -15.05 -5.68 33.90
N ILE A 617 -15.24 -4.98 32.79
CA ILE A 617 -14.15 -4.35 32.02
C ILE A 617 -13.44 -3.26 32.81
N LEU A 618 -14.18 -2.47 33.59
CA LEU A 618 -13.65 -1.38 34.41
C LEU A 618 -13.30 -1.81 35.84
N ASN A 619 -13.43 -3.11 36.15
CA ASN A 619 -13.21 -3.68 37.49
C ASN A 619 -13.96 -2.92 38.60
N GLN A 620 -15.24 -2.60 38.36
CA GLN A 620 -16.12 -1.87 39.28
C GLN A 620 -17.12 -2.82 39.96
N ASN A 621 -17.70 -2.38 41.08
CA ASN A 621 -18.76 -3.11 41.79
C ASN A 621 -18.38 -4.54 42.23
N GLN A 622 -17.14 -4.75 42.68
CA GLN A 622 -16.64 -6.08 43.08
C GLN A 622 -17.10 -6.58 44.45
N GLY A 623 -17.80 -5.73 45.22
CA GLY A 623 -18.32 -6.09 46.54
C GLY A 623 -17.25 -6.46 47.57
N GLU A 624 -17.66 -7.18 48.62
CA GLU A 624 -16.75 -7.70 49.66
C GLU A 624 -16.01 -8.97 49.21
N THR A 625 -16.55 -9.69 48.22
CA THR A 625 -16.00 -10.97 47.74
C THR A 625 -14.93 -10.79 46.66
N GLY A 626 -14.83 -9.60 46.07
CA GLY A 626 -13.96 -9.34 44.93
C GLY A 626 -14.49 -9.90 43.61
N GLN A 627 -15.71 -10.47 43.56
CA GLN A 627 -16.24 -11.17 42.39
C GLN A 627 -17.68 -10.78 42.00
N ASP A 628 -18.33 -9.87 42.73
CA ASP A 628 -19.74 -9.52 42.52
C ASP A 628 -20.04 -9.11 41.05
N ALA A 629 -19.11 -8.42 40.38
CA ALA A 629 -19.27 -8.04 38.97
C ALA A 629 -19.19 -9.24 38.02
N THR A 630 -18.25 -10.15 38.26
CA THR A 630 -18.10 -11.41 37.53
C THR A 630 -19.33 -12.28 37.70
N GLU A 631 -19.82 -12.45 38.93
CA GLU A 631 -21.03 -13.22 39.25
C GLU A 631 -22.25 -12.64 38.54
N LYS A 632 -22.44 -11.32 38.61
CA LYS A 632 -23.54 -10.64 37.91
C LYS A 632 -23.46 -10.82 36.39
N LEU A 633 -22.28 -10.73 35.79
CA LEU A 633 -22.12 -10.97 34.36
C LEU A 633 -22.45 -12.42 34.00
N LEU A 634 -22.05 -13.40 34.82
CA LEU A 634 -22.41 -14.81 34.62
C LEU A 634 -23.92 -15.02 34.70
N GLU A 635 -24.60 -14.42 35.69
CA GLU A 635 -26.06 -14.47 35.82
C GLU A 635 -26.79 -13.88 34.60
N VAL A 636 -26.35 -12.71 34.13
CA VAL A 636 -26.90 -12.09 32.93
C VAL A 636 -26.60 -12.94 31.70
N ALA A 637 -25.38 -13.49 31.59
CA ALA A 637 -24.95 -14.32 30.47
C ALA A 637 -25.77 -15.62 30.35
N GLU A 638 -26.22 -16.22 31.45
CA GLU A 638 -27.12 -17.39 31.42
C GLU A 638 -28.43 -17.10 30.66
N LYS A 639 -28.95 -15.87 30.71
CA LYS A 639 -30.15 -15.46 29.94
C LYS A 639 -29.94 -15.55 28.42
N TYR A 640 -28.70 -15.50 27.97
CA TYR A 640 -28.31 -15.55 26.55
C TYR A 640 -27.76 -16.93 26.14
N ARG A 641 -27.58 -17.85 27.10
CA ARG A 641 -27.03 -19.19 26.85
C ARG A 641 -28.03 -20.04 26.08
N GLY A 642 -27.59 -20.65 24.97
CA GLY A 642 -28.45 -21.50 24.13
C GLY A 642 -29.25 -20.77 23.05
N GLN A 643 -29.15 -19.44 22.93
CA GLN A 643 -29.60 -18.72 21.72
C GLN A 643 -28.70 -19.01 20.49
N ALA A 644 -27.56 -19.67 20.72
CA ALA A 644 -26.70 -20.19 19.67
C ALA A 644 -27.32 -21.45 19.01
N GLY A 645 -28.12 -21.24 17.96
CA GLY A 645 -28.44 -22.27 16.97
C GLY A 645 -29.86 -22.83 16.96
N ALA A 646 -30.76 -22.41 17.86
CA ALA A 646 -32.15 -22.89 17.87
C ALA A 646 -33.17 -21.78 18.16
N GLN A 647 -33.03 -20.68 17.45
CA GLN A 647 -34.12 -19.86 16.96
C GLN A 647 -33.43 -18.96 15.92
N LYS A 648 -33.92 -18.97 14.66
CA LYS A 648 -34.14 -17.65 14.07
C LYS A 648 -34.82 -16.91 15.20
N ALA A 649 -34.17 -15.93 15.82
CA ALA A 649 -34.91 -14.99 16.64
C ALA A 649 -36.16 -14.74 15.81
N GLU A 650 -37.36 -15.04 16.33
CA GLU A 650 -38.56 -14.43 15.77
C GLU A 650 -38.10 -13.00 15.55
N GLU A 651 -37.90 -12.60 14.27
CA GLU A 651 -37.25 -11.34 13.98
C GLU A 651 -37.98 -10.38 14.89
N ASN A 652 -37.28 -9.75 15.82
CA ASN A 652 -37.96 -8.91 16.78
C ASN A 652 -38.35 -7.67 15.97
N LEU A 653 -39.43 -7.81 15.20
CA LEU A 653 -39.97 -6.89 14.22
C LEU A 653 -40.76 -5.81 14.96
N GLU A 654 -40.57 -5.63 16.27
CA GLU A 654 -41.14 -4.51 17.01
C GLU A 654 -40.77 -3.17 16.36
N TRP A 655 -39.54 -3.05 15.85
CA TRP A 655 -39.13 -1.88 15.06
C TRP A 655 -39.95 -1.71 13.77
N ARG A 656 -40.56 -2.78 13.24
CA ARG A 656 -41.47 -2.68 12.08
C ARG A 656 -42.78 -1.96 12.40
N ASN A 657 -43.14 -1.84 13.68
CA ASN A 657 -44.32 -1.10 14.11
C ASN A 657 -44.10 0.42 14.12
N GLU A 658 -42.85 0.87 13.97
CA GLU A 658 -42.50 2.29 13.89
C GLU A 658 -42.85 2.91 12.52
N SER A 659 -42.72 4.24 12.42
CA SER A 659 -42.91 4.96 11.16
C SER A 659 -41.89 4.54 10.11
N VAL A 660 -42.22 4.68 8.82
CA VAL A 660 -41.32 4.27 7.72
C VAL A 660 -39.96 4.97 7.80
N GLU A 661 -39.92 6.23 8.25
CA GLU A 661 -38.70 7.00 8.46
C GLU A 661 -37.83 6.35 9.54
N LYS A 662 -38.44 5.94 10.67
CA LYS A 662 -37.73 5.24 11.75
C LYS A 662 -37.32 3.82 11.37
N ARG A 663 -38.07 3.15 10.51
CA ARG A 663 -37.69 1.83 9.96
C ARG A 663 -36.50 1.93 9.02
N LEU A 664 -36.47 2.94 8.15
CA LEU A 664 -35.33 3.23 7.28
C LEU A 664 -34.08 3.60 8.08
N GLU A 665 -34.22 4.47 9.09
CA GLU A 665 -33.15 4.81 10.05
C GLU A 665 -32.63 3.55 10.75
N TYR A 666 -33.52 2.72 11.30
CA TYR A 666 -33.16 1.47 11.96
C TYR A 666 -32.44 0.50 11.02
N ALA A 667 -32.95 0.32 9.80
CA ALA A 667 -32.34 -0.55 8.80
C ALA A 667 -30.94 -0.07 8.41
N LEU A 668 -30.72 1.24 8.28
CA LEU A 668 -29.41 1.84 8.02
C LEU A 668 -28.45 1.61 9.18
N VAL A 669 -28.83 1.94 10.41
CA VAL A 669 -27.98 1.79 11.61
C VAL A 669 -27.59 0.32 11.84
N LYS A 670 -28.53 -0.62 11.62
CA LYS A 670 -28.31 -2.06 11.81
C LYS A 670 -27.73 -2.78 10.60
N GLY A 671 -27.69 -2.14 9.43
CA GLY A 671 -27.24 -2.76 8.19
C GLY A 671 -28.20 -3.86 7.67
N ILE A 672 -29.51 -3.71 7.85
CA ILE A 672 -30.53 -4.69 7.43
C ILE A 672 -30.99 -4.40 6.00
N THR A 673 -30.83 -5.37 5.10
CA THR A 673 -31.24 -5.26 3.68
C THR A 673 -32.59 -5.89 3.35
N THR A 674 -33.15 -6.71 4.24
CA THR A 674 -34.31 -7.58 3.94
C THR A 674 -35.57 -6.82 3.55
N PHE A 675 -35.93 -5.74 4.26
CA PHE A 675 -37.17 -4.98 4.08
C PHE A 675 -36.97 -3.64 3.36
N ILE A 676 -35.74 -3.33 2.96
CA ILE A 676 -35.38 -1.98 2.53
C ILE A 676 -36.14 -1.54 1.28
N ASN A 677 -36.42 -2.47 0.35
CA ASN A 677 -37.18 -2.16 -0.87
C ASN A 677 -38.63 -1.77 -0.54
N GLU A 678 -39.27 -2.48 0.40
CA GLU A 678 -40.65 -2.24 0.81
C GLU A 678 -40.78 -0.90 1.56
N ASP A 679 -39.88 -0.64 2.50
CA ASP A 679 -39.87 0.62 3.24
C ASP A 679 -39.53 1.82 2.35
N THR A 680 -38.60 1.63 1.42
CA THR A 680 -38.23 2.68 0.46
C THR A 680 -39.40 3.02 -0.43
N GLU A 681 -40.18 2.02 -0.88
CA GLU A 681 -41.40 2.26 -1.66
C GLU A 681 -42.49 2.96 -0.83
N GLU A 682 -42.71 2.55 0.42
CA GLU A 682 -43.67 3.23 1.29
C GLU A 682 -43.27 4.70 1.53
N ALA A 683 -41.99 4.97 1.76
CA ALA A 683 -41.47 6.33 1.90
C ALA A 683 -41.62 7.13 0.59
N ARG A 684 -41.36 6.50 -0.57
CA ARG A 684 -41.53 7.11 -1.91
C ARG A 684 -42.97 7.54 -2.16
N LEU A 685 -43.94 6.72 -1.77
CA LEU A 685 -45.37 7.03 -1.92
C LEU A 685 -45.83 8.18 -1.00
N LYS A 686 -45.14 8.42 0.12
CA LYS A 686 -45.40 9.55 1.04
C LYS A 686 -44.65 10.83 0.63
N ALA A 687 -43.53 10.69 -0.05
CA ALA A 687 -42.70 11.80 -0.52
C ALA A 687 -43.31 12.49 -1.75
N LYS A 688 -42.98 13.78 -1.97
CA LYS A 688 -43.44 14.51 -3.17
C LYS A 688 -42.66 14.11 -4.41
N ARG A 689 -41.36 13.85 -4.24
CA ARG A 689 -40.47 13.32 -5.27
C ARG A 689 -39.72 12.12 -4.68
N PRO A 690 -39.37 11.10 -5.49
CA PRO A 690 -38.52 10.01 -5.02
C PRO A 690 -37.20 10.49 -4.42
N LEU A 691 -36.67 11.63 -4.88
CA LEU A 691 -35.46 12.25 -4.34
C LEU A 691 -35.57 12.65 -2.87
N ASP A 692 -36.76 13.08 -2.43
CA ASP A 692 -36.98 13.57 -1.06
C ASP A 692 -36.86 12.42 -0.03
N VAL A 693 -36.98 11.16 -0.47
CA VAL A 693 -36.69 9.98 0.37
C VAL A 693 -35.20 9.85 0.66
N ILE A 694 -34.36 10.20 -0.33
CA ILE A 694 -32.90 10.20 -0.17
C ILE A 694 -32.50 11.34 0.75
N GLU A 695 -32.91 12.57 0.44
CA GLU A 695 -32.54 13.79 1.19
C GLU A 695 -33.13 13.84 2.60
N GLY A 696 -34.23 13.12 2.87
CA GLY A 696 -34.87 13.02 4.18
C GLY A 696 -34.47 11.75 4.93
N PRO A 697 -35.37 10.75 5.04
CA PRO A 697 -35.21 9.64 5.98
C PRO A 697 -33.94 8.80 5.78
N LEU A 698 -33.43 8.67 4.55
CA LEU A 698 -32.20 7.94 4.31
C LEU A 698 -30.95 8.72 4.77
N MET A 699 -30.88 10.03 4.50
CA MET A 699 -29.79 10.89 5.00
C MET A 699 -29.85 11.09 6.51
N ASP A 700 -31.04 11.20 7.10
CA ASP A 700 -31.20 11.27 8.56
C ASP A 700 -30.64 10.01 9.23
N GLY A 701 -30.90 8.82 8.68
CA GLY A 701 -30.29 7.58 9.15
C GLY A 701 -28.77 7.55 8.99
N MET A 702 -28.24 8.06 7.88
CA MET A 702 -26.80 8.17 7.67
C MET A 702 -26.12 9.17 8.61
N ASN A 703 -26.82 10.26 9.02
CA ASN A 703 -26.31 11.19 10.03
C ASN A 703 -26.15 10.50 11.39
N VAL A 704 -27.11 9.67 11.80
CA VAL A 704 -27.02 8.87 13.03
C VAL A 704 -25.82 7.90 12.97
N VAL A 705 -25.62 7.23 11.82
CA VAL A 705 -24.44 6.37 11.59
C VAL A 705 -23.14 7.18 11.74
N GLY A 706 -23.09 8.39 11.18
CA GLY A 706 -21.96 9.32 11.30
C GLY A 706 -21.67 9.73 12.74
N ASP A 707 -22.71 10.07 13.52
CA ASP A 707 -22.58 10.43 14.93
C ASP A 707 -22.05 9.26 15.78
N LEU A 708 -22.56 8.05 15.56
CA LEU A 708 -22.11 6.85 16.26
C LEU A 708 -20.66 6.50 15.91
N PHE A 709 -20.27 6.64 14.65
CA PHE A 709 -18.90 6.40 14.19
C PHE A 709 -17.92 7.43 14.75
N GLY A 710 -18.27 8.72 14.69
CA GLY A 710 -17.45 9.80 15.25
C GLY A 710 -17.30 9.73 16.77
N ALA A 711 -18.29 9.19 17.48
CA ALA A 711 -18.23 8.95 18.93
C ALA A 711 -17.46 7.67 19.33
N GLY A 712 -16.93 6.90 18.36
CA GLY A 712 -16.23 5.64 18.61
C GLY A 712 -17.15 4.50 19.12
N LYS A 713 -18.47 4.63 18.91
CA LYS A 713 -19.49 3.65 19.33
C LYS A 713 -19.85 2.68 18.21
N MET A 714 -19.51 3.04 16.98
CA MET A 714 -19.60 2.24 15.78
C MET A 714 -18.23 2.21 15.11
N PHE A 715 -17.88 1.12 14.43
CA PHE A 715 -16.62 0.91 13.72
C PHE A 715 -16.85 0.76 12.22
N LEU A 716 -15.80 0.93 11.42
CA LEU A 716 -15.87 0.96 9.95
C LEU A 716 -16.65 -0.24 9.34
N PRO A 717 -16.47 -1.49 9.81
CA PRO A 717 -17.28 -2.62 9.35
C PRO A 717 -18.79 -2.43 9.41
N GLN A 718 -19.28 -1.78 10.47
CA GLN A 718 -20.70 -1.53 10.67
C GLN A 718 -21.18 -0.43 9.71
N VAL A 719 -20.37 0.62 9.53
CA VAL A 719 -20.64 1.69 8.55
C VAL A 719 -20.72 1.15 7.12
N VAL A 720 -19.87 0.19 6.75
CA VAL A 720 -19.91 -0.47 5.43
C VAL A 720 -21.24 -1.23 5.23
N LYS A 721 -21.77 -1.87 6.28
CA LYS A 721 -23.11 -2.50 6.21
C LYS A 721 -24.20 -1.46 6.00
N SER A 722 -24.17 -0.33 6.70
CA SER A 722 -25.10 0.79 6.51
C SER A 722 -25.06 1.33 5.08
N ALA A 723 -23.87 1.49 4.51
CA ALA A 723 -23.67 1.95 3.13
C ALA A 723 -24.30 0.97 2.10
N ARG A 724 -24.27 -0.34 2.36
CA ARG A 724 -24.93 -1.33 1.50
C ARG A 724 -26.45 -1.19 1.51
N VAL A 725 -27.04 -0.95 2.68
CA VAL A 725 -28.49 -0.69 2.83
C VAL A 725 -28.87 0.57 2.07
N MET A 726 -28.09 1.65 2.24
CA MET A 726 -28.26 2.91 1.51
C MET A 726 -28.22 2.69 -0.01
N LYS A 727 -27.22 1.96 -0.51
CA LYS A 727 -27.09 1.65 -1.94
C LYS A 727 -28.30 0.88 -2.48
N GLN A 728 -28.81 -0.09 -1.73
CA GLN A 728 -29.99 -0.86 -2.14
C GLN A 728 -31.26 0.01 -2.18
N ALA A 729 -31.47 0.88 -1.18
CA ALA A 729 -32.58 1.83 -1.16
C ALA A 729 -32.52 2.79 -2.37
N VAL A 730 -31.35 3.38 -2.63
CA VAL A 730 -31.16 4.28 -3.79
C VAL A 730 -31.38 3.55 -5.11
N ALA A 731 -30.87 2.32 -5.24
CA ALA A 731 -31.09 1.51 -6.44
C ALA A 731 -32.58 1.21 -6.68
N TRP A 732 -33.38 1.07 -5.62
CA TRP A 732 -34.83 0.92 -5.72
C TRP A 732 -35.53 2.19 -6.22
N LEU A 733 -35.06 3.37 -5.81
CA LEU A 733 -35.63 4.66 -6.22
C LEU A 733 -35.27 5.03 -7.66
N ASN A 734 -34.10 4.60 -8.16
CA ASN A 734 -33.58 4.98 -9.49
C ASN A 734 -34.62 4.89 -10.62
N PRO A 735 -35.33 3.77 -10.85
CA PRO A 735 -36.31 3.68 -11.93
C PRO A 735 -37.44 4.72 -11.84
N TYR A 736 -37.83 5.11 -10.63
CA TYR A 736 -38.88 6.11 -10.41
C TYR A 736 -38.36 7.54 -10.61
N ILE A 737 -37.10 7.80 -10.24
CA ILE A 737 -36.45 9.08 -10.53
C ILE A 737 -36.28 9.21 -12.05
N GLU A 738 -35.95 8.12 -12.77
CA GLU A 738 -35.84 8.13 -14.23
C GLU A 738 -37.18 8.26 -14.95
N ALA A 739 -38.27 7.73 -14.40
CA ALA A 739 -39.61 7.87 -14.99
C ALA A 739 -40.15 9.31 -14.95
N GLU A 740 -39.58 10.18 -14.11
CA GLU A 740 -39.84 11.63 -14.13
C GLU A 740 -39.10 12.35 -15.27
N LYS A 741 -38.29 11.64 -16.08
CA LYS A 741 -37.62 12.21 -17.27
C LYS A 741 -38.64 12.60 -18.34
N THR A 742 -38.72 13.89 -18.65
CA THR A 742 -39.45 14.39 -19.82
C THR A 742 -38.63 14.21 -21.09
N GLU A 743 -39.10 13.40 -22.04
CA GLU A 743 -38.46 13.26 -23.37
C GLU A 743 -38.55 14.57 -24.17
N GLY A 744 -37.40 15.18 -24.45
CA GLY A 744 -37.23 16.35 -25.28
C GLY A 744 -35.84 16.39 -25.92
N GLN A 745 -35.62 17.26 -26.91
CA GLN A 745 -34.28 17.49 -27.48
C GLN A 745 -33.28 17.88 -26.38
N SER A 746 -32.13 17.21 -26.37
CA SER A 746 -31.04 17.45 -25.41
C SER A 746 -30.59 18.91 -25.37
N LYS A 747 -30.51 19.47 -24.17
CA LYS A 747 -30.06 20.83 -23.85
C LYS A 747 -28.54 20.95 -23.78
N GLY A 748 -27.81 19.85 -23.93
CA GLY A 748 -26.35 19.75 -23.83
C GLY A 748 -25.94 18.41 -23.24
N LYS A 749 -24.68 18.02 -23.43
CA LYS A 749 -24.10 16.77 -22.94
C LYS A 749 -23.25 17.04 -21.69
N VAL A 750 -23.51 16.33 -20.59
CA VAL A 750 -22.79 16.46 -19.33
C VAL A 750 -22.05 15.16 -19.03
N LEU A 751 -20.75 15.26 -18.80
CA LEU A 751 -19.95 14.14 -18.31
C LEU A 751 -20.00 14.12 -16.78
N MET A 752 -20.29 12.97 -16.18
CA MET A 752 -20.33 12.79 -14.72
C MET A 752 -19.29 11.74 -14.30
N ALA A 753 -18.45 12.04 -13.32
CA ALA A 753 -17.43 11.11 -12.81
C ALA A 753 -17.22 11.26 -11.30
N THR A 754 -17.04 10.14 -10.59
CA THR A 754 -16.53 10.18 -9.22
C THR A 754 -15.01 10.13 -9.29
N VAL A 755 -14.34 11.09 -8.69
CA VAL A 755 -12.90 11.27 -8.85
C VAL A 755 -12.11 10.10 -8.26
N LYS A 756 -10.85 9.96 -8.70
CA LYS A 756 -9.94 8.92 -8.24
C LYS A 756 -9.84 8.90 -6.71
N GLY A 757 -9.81 7.69 -6.16
CA GLY A 757 -9.74 7.48 -4.71
C GLY A 757 -11.10 7.54 -4.01
N ASP A 758 -12.18 7.84 -4.74
CA ASP A 758 -13.53 7.89 -4.17
C ASP A 758 -14.49 6.91 -4.87
N VAL A 759 -15.22 6.16 -4.04
CA VAL A 759 -16.23 5.16 -4.44
C VAL A 759 -17.66 5.67 -4.26
N HIS A 760 -17.85 6.85 -3.65
CA HIS A 760 -19.16 7.36 -3.31
C HIS A 760 -19.81 8.04 -4.53
N ASP A 761 -20.62 7.29 -5.27
CA ASP A 761 -21.30 7.76 -6.49
C ASP A 761 -22.75 8.18 -6.28
N ILE A 762 -23.30 8.08 -5.07
CA ILE A 762 -24.71 8.40 -4.82
C ILE A 762 -25.04 9.83 -5.26
N GLY A 763 -24.22 10.81 -4.83
CA GLY A 763 -24.37 12.20 -5.23
C GLY A 763 -24.26 12.40 -6.74
N LYS A 764 -23.26 11.78 -7.38
CA LYS A 764 -23.09 11.78 -8.84
C LYS A 764 -24.33 11.24 -9.55
N ASN A 765 -24.83 10.08 -9.14
CA ASN A 765 -25.96 9.41 -9.75
C ASN A 765 -27.23 10.26 -9.62
N ILE A 766 -27.46 10.86 -8.45
CA ILE A 766 -28.56 11.78 -8.22
C ILE A 766 -28.47 12.98 -9.16
N VAL A 767 -27.33 13.67 -9.20
CA VAL A 767 -27.15 14.84 -10.07
C VAL A 767 -27.29 14.46 -11.54
N GLY A 768 -26.71 13.33 -11.96
CA GLY A 768 -26.84 12.79 -13.31
C GLY A 768 -28.30 12.55 -13.68
N VAL A 769 -29.08 11.89 -12.82
CA VAL A 769 -30.51 11.66 -13.07
C VAL A 769 -31.28 12.98 -13.08
N VAL A 770 -31.04 13.91 -12.15
CA VAL A 770 -31.69 15.23 -12.10
C VAL A 770 -31.41 16.04 -13.37
N LEU A 771 -30.17 16.09 -13.84
CA LEU A 771 -29.79 16.75 -15.09
C LEU A 771 -30.45 16.06 -16.29
N GLY A 772 -30.47 14.73 -16.31
CA GLY A 772 -31.20 13.94 -17.30
C GLY A 772 -32.69 14.28 -17.36
N CYS A 773 -33.36 14.38 -16.21
CA CYS A 773 -34.77 14.79 -16.13
C CYS A 773 -35.01 16.21 -16.65
N ASN A 774 -34.00 17.07 -16.55
CA ASN A 774 -34.03 18.43 -17.08
C ASN A 774 -33.63 18.52 -18.56
N GLY A 775 -33.44 17.38 -19.24
CA GLY A 775 -33.20 17.28 -20.68
C GLY A 775 -31.74 17.41 -21.09
N TYR A 776 -30.78 17.05 -20.24
CA TYR A 776 -29.36 16.92 -20.63
C TYR A 776 -28.99 15.47 -20.96
N ASP A 777 -28.08 15.24 -21.91
CA ASP A 777 -27.51 13.92 -22.16
C ASP A 777 -26.38 13.63 -21.17
N ILE A 778 -26.41 12.50 -20.48
CA ILE A 778 -25.43 12.18 -19.43
C ILE A 778 -24.45 11.11 -19.91
N VAL A 779 -23.16 11.41 -19.85
CA VAL A 779 -22.07 10.43 -20.00
C VAL A 779 -21.51 10.13 -18.62
N ASP A 780 -21.86 8.97 -18.07
CA ASP A 780 -21.40 8.57 -16.74
C ASP A 780 -20.17 7.66 -16.83
N LEU A 781 -19.04 8.13 -16.27
CA LEU A 781 -17.79 7.38 -16.22
C LEU A 781 -17.65 6.44 -15.02
N GLY A 782 -18.58 6.49 -14.07
CA GLY A 782 -18.58 5.65 -12.87
C GLY A 782 -17.77 6.20 -11.70
N VAL A 783 -17.15 5.30 -10.93
CA VAL A 783 -16.39 5.60 -9.72
C VAL A 783 -14.88 5.49 -9.90
N MET A 784 -14.10 6.10 -9.00
CA MET A 784 -12.63 6.03 -8.96
C MET A 784 -11.97 6.41 -10.30
N VAL A 785 -12.53 7.40 -11.00
CA VAL A 785 -12.13 7.75 -12.36
C VAL A 785 -10.91 8.69 -12.32
N PRO A 786 -9.77 8.32 -12.93
CA PRO A 786 -8.60 9.19 -13.02
C PRO A 786 -8.89 10.47 -13.82
N ALA A 787 -8.28 11.59 -13.41
CA ALA A 787 -8.37 12.88 -14.10
C ALA A 787 -8.12 12.77 -15.62
N GLU A 788 -7.13 11.97 -16.03
CA GLU A 788 -6.81 11.77 -17.44
C GLU A 788 -7.98 11.18 -18.23
N LYS A 789 -8.63 10.13 -17.70
CA LYS A 789 -9.80 9.51 -18.34
C LYS A 789 -10.97 10.49 -18.41
N ILE A 790 -11.20 11.27 -17.36
CA ILE A 790 -12.25 12.31 -17.33
C ILE A 790 -12.01 13.32 -18.45
N LEU A 791 -10.81 13.89 -18.54
CA LEU A 791 -10.47 14.91 -19.52
C LEU A 791 -10.45 14.35 -20.94
N GLN A 792 -9.92 13.15 -21.14
CA GLN A 792 -9.90 12.51 -22.44
C GLN A 792 -11.31 12.19 -22.95
N THR A 793 -12.16 11.58 -22.11
CA THR A 793 -13.55 11.33 -22.49
C THR A 793 -14.30 12.64 -22.73
N ALA A 794 -14.04 13.70 -21.96
CA ALA A 794 -14.67 15.00 -22.21
C ALA A 794 -14.36 15.55 -23.62
N ILE A 795 -13.13 15.34 -24.11
CA ILE A 795 -12.73 15.67 -25.49
C ILE A 795 -13.42 14.76 -26.49
N ASP A 796 -13.32 13.43 -26.28
CA ASP A 796 -13.81 12.42 -27.22
C ASP A 796 -15.33 12.52 -27.42
N GLU A 797 -16.06 12.71 -26.33
CA GLU A 797 -17.53 12.82 -26.31
C GLU A 797 -18.05 14.23 -26.61
N LYS A 798 -17.15 15.23 -26.70
CA LYS A 798 -17.46 16.65 -26.90
C LYS A 798 -18.52 17.16 -25.92
N VAL A 799 -18.25 16.98 -24.63
CA VAL A 799 -19.21 17.36 -23.58
C VAL A 799 -19.23 18.87 -23.38
N ASP A 800 -20.38 19.39 -22.96
CA ASP A 800 -20.62 20.81 -22.69
C ASP A 800 -20.32 21.17 -21.22
N ILE A 801 -20.36 20.19 -20.30
CA ILE A 801 -20.13 20.37 -18.85
C ILE A 801 -19.42 19.13 -18.29
N ILE A 802 -18.47 19.32 -17.35
CA ILE A 802 -17.86 18.24 -16.56
C ILE A 802 -18.33 18.32 -15.11
N GLY A 803 -19.13 17.35 -14.68
CA GLY A 803 -19.54 17.15 -13.30
C GLY A 803 -18.63 16.15 -12.58
N LEU A 804 -17.98 16.61 -11.52
CA LEU A 804 -17.14 15.78 -10.64
C LEU A 804 -17.87 15.51 -9.32
N SER A 805 -17.70 14.31 -8.78
CA SER A 805 -18.18 13.93 -7.45
C SER A 805 -17.01 13.49 -6.57
N GLY A 806 -17.02 13.96 -5.32
CA GLY A 806 -16.10 13.57 -4.26
C GLY A 806 -16.74 13.86 -2.90
N LEU A 807 -16.67 12.91 -1.98
CA LEU A 807 -17.25 12.97 -0.63
C LEU A 807 -16.17 13.12 0.45
N ILE A 808 -15.05 12.42 0.30
CA ILE A 808 -13.98 12.39 1.31
C ILE A 808 -12.99 13.53 1.11
N THR A 809 -12.35 14.02 2.18
CA THR A 809 -11.37 15.12 2.08
C THR A 809 -10.29 14.90 1.02
N PRO A 810 -9.68 13.69 0.89
CA PRO A 810 -8.73 13.41 -0.19
C PRO A 810 -9.32 13.54 -1.60
N SER A 811 -10.61 13.26 -1.79
CA SER A 811 -11.29 13.36 -3.09
C SER A 811 -11.49 14.83 -3.50
N LEU A 812 -11.65 15.74 -2.55
CA LEU A 812 -11.74 17.17 -2.85
C LEU A 812 -10.41 17.70 -3.43
N ASP A 813 -9.28 17.21 -2.92
CA ASP A 813 -7.96 17.52 -3.48
C ASP A 813 -7.81 16.98 -4.91
N GLU A 814 -8.39 15.81 -5.21
CA GLU A 814 -8.44 15.27 -6.57
C GLU A 814 -9.33 16.12 -7.49
N MET A 815 -10.46 16.66 -7.02
CA MET A 815 -11.26 17.61 -7.81
C MET A 815 -10.48 18.89 -8.12
N VAL A 816 -9.72 19.40 -7.15
CA VAL A 816 -8.78 20.53 -7.35
C VAL A 816 -7.70 20.15 -8.37
N PHE A 817 -7.21 18.92 -8.33
CA PHE A 817 -6.25 18.41 -9.31
C PHE A 817 -6.85 18.38 -10.72
N VAL A 818 -8.06 17.85 -10.91
CA VAL A 818 -8.75 17.87 -12.21
C VAL A 818 -8.90 19.31 -12.72
N ALA A 819 -9.33 20.25 -11.88
CA ALA A 819 -9.49 21.65 -12.27
C ALA A 819 -8.15 22.30 -12.69
N LYS A 820 -7.06 22.00 -11.99
CA LYS A 820 -5.70 22.43 -12.38
C LYS A 820 -5.27 21.83 -13.72
N GLU A 821 -5.59 20.55 -13.95
CA GLU A 821 -5.30 19.88 -15.22
C GLU A 821 -6.15 20.43 -16.38
N MET A 822 -7.41 20.79 -16.13
CA MET A 822 -8.26 21.50 -17.09
C MET A 822 -7.60 22.83 -17.51
N GLN A 823 -7.15 23.63 -16.54
CA GLN A 823 -6.45 24.87 -16.82
C GLN A 823 -5.14 24.64 -17.59
N ARG A 824 -4.36 23.61 -17.22
CA ARG A 824 -3.11 23.23 -17.90
C ARG A 824 -3.35 22.83 -19.35
N LYS A 825 -4.36 22.01 -19.62
CA LYS A 825 -4.72 21.52 -20.96
C LYS A 825 -5.56 22.52 -21.77
N GLY A 826 -5.84 23.71 -21.23
CA GLY A 826 -6.57 24.77 -21.92
C GLY A 826 -8.06 24.48 -22.12
N PHE A 827 -8.68 23.70 -21.23
CA PHE A 827 -10.12 23.46 -21.24
C PHE A 827 -10.87 24.75 -20.89
N ASN A 828 -11.90 25.06 -21.68
CA ASN A 828 -12.84 26.16 -21.43
C ASN A 828 -14.26 25.64 -21.12
N ILE A 829 -14.37 24.35 -20.82
CA ILE A 829 -15.62 23.66 -20.50
C ILE A 829 -15.91 23.91 -19.00
N PRO A 830 -17.12 24.36 -18.64
CA PRO A 830 -17.51 24.61 -17.25
C PRO A 830 -17.64 23.34 -16.40
#